data_AF-A0A1U7QEH1-F1
#
_entry.id   AF-A0A1U7QEH1-F1
#
_cell.length_a   1.000
_cell.length_b   1.000
_cell.length_c   1.000
_cell.angle_alpha   90.00
_cell.angle_beta   90.00
_cell.angle_gamma   90.00
#
_symmetry.space_group_name_H-M   'P 1'
#
loop_
_entity.id
_entity.type
_entity.pdbx_description
1 polymer ?
#
loop_
_entity_poly.entity_id
_entity_poly.type
_entity_poly.pdbx_seq_one_letter_code
_entity_poly.pdbx_strand_id
1 'polypeptide(L)'
;MMPRLLLRVWPRGPAHVLGAPSRPLSAGLGHDEYLQHSIVPTMHYQDSLPRLPIPKLEDTLRRYLSAQRPLLDDSQFRKTEEFCKSFENGIGKELHEHLLAQDEQNKHTSYISGPWFEMYLTARDSIVLNFNPFMAFNPDPKSEYNDQLTRATNMTVSAVRFLKTFRADLLEPEVFHLNPAKSDSNAFKRLIRFVPSSLSWYGAYLVNAYPLDMSQYFRLFNSTRIPKPSCDELFTDAKARHLLVLRKGNFYVFDVLDQDGNIVSPSEIQAHLKYILSDSSPEPEFPLAYLTSENRDVWAELRQKLVHDGNEETLRKVDSAVFCLCLDDFPMKDIVHLSHTMLHGDGTNRWFDKSFNLIVAKDGTAAVHFEHAWGDGVAILRFFNEVFRDSTQSPAITPQSQPASTNSSVQKLSFKLSDALKAGITTAKEKFDATVKTLTIDSIQFQRGGKEFLKKQKLSPDAVTQLAFQMAFLRQYDQTVATYESCSTAAFKHGRTETVRPASIFTKRCSEAFVKEPSKHSAGELQHMMAECSRYHGQLTKEAAMGQGFDRHLFALRHLAVARGVTLPELYLDPAYGQINHNILSTSTLNSPAVSLGGFAPVVPDGFGVAYAVHDDWIGCNVSSYPGRNPGEFLRCVQKCLEDMFDTLEGKAIKT
;
A
#
# COMPACT_ATOMS: atom_id res chain seq x y z
N MET A 1 -29.32 -14.99 10.05
CA MET A 1 -29.98 -14.04 9.13
C MET A 1 -28.87 -13.25 8.46
N MET A 2 -28.37 -13.70 7.30
CA MET A 2 -27.21 -13.09 6.63
C MET A 2 -27.61 -11.73 6.03
N PRO A 3 -26.88 -10.63 6.29
CA PRO A 3 -27.02 -9.43 5.50
C PRO A 3 -26.37 -9.69 4.14
N ARG A 4 -27.17 -9.75 3.07
CA ARG A 4 -26.69 -9.74 1.69
C ARG A 4 -25.91 -8.45 1.46
N LEU A 5 -24.57 -8.52 1.38
CA LEU A 5 -23.80 -7.50 0.69
C LEU A 5 -24.18 -7.55 -0.80
N LEU A 6 -25.14 -6.73 -1.18
CA LEU A 6 -25.46 -6.48 -2.58
C LEU A 6 -24.32 -5.65 -3.18
N LEU A 7 -23.39 -6.33 -3.84
CA LEU A 7 -22.60 -5.72 -4.92
C LEU A 7 -23.61 -5.27 -5.99
N ARG A 8 -24.10 -4.03 -5.88
CA ARG A 8 -24.96 -3.42 -6.90
C ARG A 8 -24.11 -3.25 -8.17
N VAL A 9 -24.48 -4.02 -9.18
CA VAL A 9 -24.11 -3.77 -10.57
C VAL A 9 -24.52 -2.35 -10.91
N TRP A 10 -23.56 -1.55 -11.39
CA TRP A 10 -23.80 -0.19 -11.86
C TRP A 10 -24.82 -0.22 -13.01
N PRO A 11 -25.88 0.61 -13.01
CA PRO A 11 -26.81 0.69 -14.14
C PRO A 11 -26.09 1.36 -15.32
N ARG A 12 -25.89 0.59 -16.40
CA ARG A 12 -25.45 1.12 -17.70
C ARG A 12 -26.33 2.32 -18.07
N GLY A 13 -25.72 3.47 -18.34
CA GLY A 13 -26.40 4.61 -18.94
C GLY A 13 -27.01 4.22 -20.29
N PRO A 14 -28.06 4.93 -20.77
CA PRO A 14 -28.83 4.51 -21.93
C PRO A 14 -27.95 4.47 -23.19
N ALA A 15 -28.23 3.49 -24.04
CA ALA A 15 -27.59 3.28 -25.33
C ALA A 15 -27.68 4.57 -26.17
N HIS A 16 -26.52 5.14 -26.54
CA HIS A 16 -26.47 6.24 -27.48
C HIS A 16 -26.76 5.74 -28.89
N VAL A 17 -27.83 6.29 -29.44
CA VAL A 17 -28.23 6.25 -30.85
C VAL A 17 -27.11 6.82 -31.73
N LEU A 18 -26.87 6.14 -32.86
CA LEU A 18 -25.97 6.56 -33.94
C LEU A 18 -26.33 7.97 -34.44
N GLY A 19 -25.45 8.92 -34.20
CA GLY A 19 -25.50 10.26 -34.76
C GLY A 19 -24.21 11.00 -34.41
N ALA A 20 -23.26 11.05 -35.34
CA ALA A 20 -22.02 11.79 -35.17
C ALA A 20 -22.30 13.31 -35.13
N PRO A 21 -21.90 14.05 -34.08
CA PRO A 21 -21.73 15.48 -34.19
C PRO A 21 -20.26 15.77 -34.48
N SER A 22 -20.00 16.33 -35.65
CA SER A 22 -18.77 17.02 -35.99
C SER A 22 -18.43 18.04 -34.89
N ARG A 23 -17.32 17.81 -34.17
CA ARG A 23 -16.78 18.78 -33.22
C ARG A 23 -16.17 19.96 -33.98
N PRO A 24 -16.49 21.23 -33.64
CA PRO A 24 -15.73 22.36 -34.13
C PRO A 24 -14.39 22.40 -33.37
N LEU A 25 -13.30 22.46 -34.14
CA LEU A 25 -11.97 22.82 -33.66
C LEU A 25 -12.01 24.31 -33.25
N SER A 26 -12.30 24.60 -31.97
CA SER A 26 -12.00 25.89 -31.37
C SER A 26 -10.64 25.84 -30.68
N ALA A 27 -9.78 26.78 -31.04
CA ALA A 27 -8.39 26.89 -30.63
C ALA A 27 -8.21 27.10 -29.11
N GLY A 28 -7.25 26.36 -28.54
CA GLY A 28 -6.44 26.70 -27.37
C GLY A 28 -7.15 26.89 -26.03
N LEU A 29 -7.37 25.82 -25.25
CA LEU A 29 -7.62 25.87 -23.79
C LEU A 29 -7.58 24.49 -23.05
N GLY A 30 -7.14 23.38 -23.67
CA GLY A 30 -7.38 22.02 -23.13
C GLY A 30 -6.17 21.16 -22.76
N HIS A 31 -4.94 21.65 -22.87
CA HIS A 31 -3.73 20.83 -22.65
C HIS A 31 -3.16 20.86 -21.22
N ASP A 32 -3.60 21.78 -20.36
CA ASP A 32 -2.93 22.10 -19.09
C ASP A 32 -3.55 21.43 -17.85
N GLU A 33 -4.67 20.72 -18.02
CA GLU A 33 -5.42 20.12 -16.90
C GLU A 33 -5.26 18.60 -16.76
N TYR A 34 -4.59 17.95 -17.70
CA TYR A 34 -4.36 16.51 -17.72
C TYR A 34 -2.85 16.24 -17.74
N LEU A 35 -2.36 15.43 -16.79
CA LEU A 35 -0.93 15.08 -16.71
C LEU A 35 -0.51 13.96 -17.67
N GLN A 36 -1.47 13.26 -18.28
CA GLN A 36 -1.25 12.29 -19.35
C GLN A 36 -2.37 12.39 -20.39
N HIS A 37 -2.05 11.94 -21.61
CA HIS A 37 -2.90 11.99 -22.79
C HIS A 37 -2.84 10.64 -23.54
N SER A 38 -3.16 9.55 -22.84
CA SER A 38 -3.14 8.21 -23.42
C SER A 38 -4.06 8.12 -24.63
N ILE A 39 -3.56 7.51 -25.71
CA ILE A 39 -4.39 7.15 -26.88
C ILE A 39 -5.11 5.80 -26.69
N VAL A 40 -4.72 5.06 -25.65
CA VAL A 40 -5.35 3.81 -25.22
C VAL A 40 -6.19 4.12 -23.98
N PRO A 41 -7.52 3.90 -24.01
CA PRO A 41 -8.40 4.04 -22.85
C PRO A 41 -7.77 3.47 -21.57
N THR A 42 -7.76 4.21 -20.45
CA THR A 42 -7.23 3.74 -19.16
C THR A 42 -7.76 2.36 -18.80
N MET A 43 -9.06 2.12 -19.01
CA MET A 43 -9.72 0.85 -18.69
C MET A 43 -9.72 -0.17 -19.83
N HIS A 44 -8.92 0.04 -20.89
CA HIS A 44 -8.98 -0.74 -22.14
C HIS A 44 -8.85 -2.26 -21.97
N TYR A 45 -8.05 -2.72 -21.00
CA TYR A 45 -7.74 -4.12 -20.77
C TYR A 45 -8.65 -4.81 -19.76
N GLN A 46 -9.46 -4.06 -19.01
CA GLN A 46 -10.13 -4.58 -17.82
C GLN A 46 -11.13 -5.70 -18.10
N ASP A 47 -11.73 -5.73 -19.29
CA ASP A 47 -12.73 -6.75 -19.69
C ASP A 47 -12.10 -8.08 -20.12
N SER A 48 -10.81 -8.09 -20.49
CA SER A 48 -10.09 -9.28 -20.97
C SER A 48 -8.97 -9.74 -20.05
N LEU A 49 -8.84 -9.15 -18.86
CA LEU A 49 -7.92 -9.64 -17.83
C LEU A 49 -8.21 -11.12 -17.51
N PRO A 50 -7.16 -11.96 -17.37
CA PRO A 50 -7.32 -13.35 -17.02
C PRO A 50 -7.89 -13.48 -15.61
N ARG A 51 -8.70 -14.52 -15.36
CA ARG A 51 -9.18 -14.84 -14.01
C ARG A 51 -8.00 -15.26 -13.13
N LEU A 52 -8.04 -14.85 -11.86
CA LEU A 52 -7.05 -15.29 -10.88
C LEU A 52 -7.20 -16.80 -10.66
N PRO A 53 -6.16 -17.62 -10.91
CA PRO A 53 -6.28 -19.05 -10.72
C PRO A 53 -6.42 -19.41 -9.25
N ILE A 54 -7.15 -20.49 -8.98
CA ILE A 54 -7.12 -21.19 -7.69
C ILE A 54 -6.09 -22.32 -7.82
N PRO A 55 -5.04 -22.38 -6.97
CA PRO A 55 -4.08 -23.47 -7.01
C PRO A 55 -4.75 -24.81 -6.72
N LYS A 56 -4.16 -25.91 -7.20
CA LYS A 56 -4.58 -27.24 -6.75
C LYS A 56 -4.33 -27.39 -5.24
N LEU A 57 -5.24 -28.08 -4.55
CA LEU A 57 -5.10 -28.34 -3.12
C LEU A 57 -3.78 -29.05 -2.76
N GLU A 58 -3.39 -30.06 -3.56
CA GLU A 58 -2.12 -30.81 -3.41
C GLU A 58 -0.89 -29.85 -3.40
N ASP A 59 -0.86 -28.90 -4.32
CA ASP A 59 0.25 -27.95 -4.47
C ASP A 59 0.25 -26.93 -3.32
N THR A 60 -0.92 -26.46 -2.90
CA THR A 60 -1.07 -25.56 -1.75
C THR A 60 -0.54 -26.21 -0.48
N LEU A 61 -0.90 -27.46 -0.19
CA LEU A 61 -0.45 -28.15 1.03
C LEU A 61 1.05 -28.49 0.97
N ARG A 62 1.56 -28.90 -0.20
CA ARG A 62 3.00 -29.09 -0.41
C ARG A 62 3.81 -27.80 -0.19
N ARG A 63 3.32 -26.67 -0.70
CA ARG A 63 3.95 -25.35 -0.51
C ARG A 63 3.87 -24.87 0.94
N TYR A 64 2.73 -25.06 1.59
CA TYR A 64 2.54 -24.79 3.02
C TYR A 64 3.55 -25.57 3.88
N LEU A 65 3.67 -26.89 3.68
CA LEU A 65 4.65 -27.71 4.38
C LEU A 65 6.10 -27.28 4.05
N SER A 66 6.39 -26.91 2.81
CA SER A 66 7.73 -26.39 2.44
C SER A 66 8.09 -25.11 3.21
N ALA A 67 7.13 -24.23 3.44
CA ALA A 67 7.30 -23.01 4.22
C ALA A 67 7.33 -23.25 5.74
N GLN A 68 6.67 -24.31 6.23
CA GLN A 68 6.73 -24.71 7.63
C GLN A 68 8.06 -25.38 8.01
N ARG A 69 8.71 -26.09 7.07
CA ARG A 69 9.92 -26.87 7.34
C ARG A 69 11.05 -26.10 8.05
N PRO A 70 11.38 -24.84 7.72
CA PRO A 70 12.41 -24.10 8.46
C PRO A 70 11.96 -23.62 9.85
N LEU A 71 10.65 -23.58 10.12
CA LEU A 71 10.04 -22.99 11.32
C LEU A 71 9.78 -24.00 12.44
N LEU A 72 9.56 -25.27 12.07
CA LEU A 72 9.15 -26.32 12.99
C LEU A 72 10.27 -27.32 13.27
N ASP A 73 10.24 -27.93 14.46
CA ASP A 73 11.00 -29.15 14.71
C ASP A 73 10.36 -30.38 14.03
N ASP A 74 11.07 -31.53 14.04
CA ASP A 74 10.61 -32.75 13.37
C ASP A 74 9.32 -33.35 13.98
N SER A 75 9.04 -33.12 15.26
CA SER A 75 7.83 -33.59 15.91
C SER A 75 6.63 -32.75 15.50
N GLN A 76 6.77 -31.43 15.57
CA GLN A 76 5.75 -30.46 15.14
C GLN A 76 5.45 -30.62 13.65
N PHE A 77 6.48 -30.76 12.82
CA PHE A 77 6.34 -30.94 11.37
C PHE A 77 5.55 -32.20 11.01
N ARG A 78 5.85 -33.34 11.64
CA ARG A 78 5.11 -34.60 11.41
C ARG A 78 3.62 -34.47 11.74
N LYS A 79 3.31 -33.82 12.88
CA LYS A 79 1.93 -33.55 13.27
C LYS A 79 1.21 -32.64 12.26
N THR A 80 1.88 -31.58 11.80
CA THR A 80 1.34 -30.69 10.75
C THR A 80 1.09 -31.47 9.45
N GLU A 81 1.98 -32.38 9.08
CA GLU A 81 1.84 -33.23 7.89
C GLU A 81 0.61 -34.16 7.99
N GLU A 82 0.35 -34.74 9.16
CA GLU A 82 -0.85 -35.54 9.42
C GLU A 82 -2.14 -34.73 9.28
N PHE A 83 -2.16 -33.50 9.79
CA PHE A 83 -3.29 -32.58 9.60
C PHE A 83 -3.47 -32.19 8.13
N CYS A 84 -2.38 -31.91 7.39
CA CYS A 84 -2.44 -31.65 5.95
C CYS A 84 -3.03 -32.85 5.19
N LYS A 85 -2.55 -34.08 5.46
CA LYS A 85 -3.07 -35.31 4.84
C LYS A 85 -4.55 -35.52 5.15
N SER A 86 -4.96 -35.29 6.39
CA SER A 86 -6.37 -35.43 6.81
C SER A 86 -7.26 -34.35 6.18
N PHE A 87 -6.75 -33.13 6.06
CA PHE A 87 -7.44 -32.03 5.40
C PHE A 87 -7.61 -32.28 3.90
N GLU A 88 -6.54 -32.72 3.23
CA GLU A 88 -6.54 -33.04 1.79
C GLU A 88 -7.51 -34.17 1.43
N ASN A 89 -7.59 -35.21 2.27
CA ASN A 89 -8.45 -36.37 2.04
C ASN A 89 -9.84 -36.24 2.67
N GLY A 90 -10.12 -35.12 3.34
CA GLY A 90 -11.37 -34.87 4.06
C GLY A 90 -11.97 -33.50 3.74
N ILE A 91 -12.27 -32.72 4.77
CA ILE A 91 -13.01 -31.46 4.65
C ILE A 91 -12.35 -30.42 3.73
N GLY A 92 -11.02 -30.43 3.61
CA GLY A 92 -10.30 -29.52 2.72
C GLY A 92 -10.61 -29.75 1.25
N LYS A 93 -10.78 -31.01 0.83
CA LYS A 93 -11.22 -31.35 -0.53
C LYS A 93 -12.62 -30.83 -0.82
N GLU A 94 -13.55 -31.06 0.10
CA GLU A 94 -14.92 -30.56 -0.04
C GLU A 94 -14.96 -29.04 -0.11
N LEU A 95 -14.24 -28.34 0.78
CA LEU A 95 -14.13 -26.88 0.74
C LEU A 95 -13.53 -26.38 -0.57
N HIS A 96 -12.52 -27.06 -1.09
CA HIS A 96 -11.88 -26.70 -2.35
C HIS A 96 -12.82 -26.87 -3.56
N GLU A 97 -13.56 -27.97 -3.63
CA GLU A 97 -14.60 -28.17 -4.66
C GLU A 97 -15.68 -27.08 -4.60
N HIS A 98 -16.10 -26.69 -3.39
CA HIS A 98 -17.05 -25.60 -3.22
C HIS A 98 -16.47 -24.24 -3.60
N LEU A 99 -15.19 -23.98 -3.30
CA LEU A 99 -14.51 -22.74 -3.70
C LEU A 99 -14.41 -22.63 -5.21
N LEU A 100 -14.05 -23.72 -5.90
CA LEU A 100 -14.03 -23.79 -7.37
C LEU A 100 -15.42 -23.55 -7.97
N ALA A 101 -16.46 -24.17 -7.39
CA ALA A 101 -17.84 -23.96 -7.84
C ALA A 101 -18.30 -22.51 -7.63
N GLN A 102 -17.94 -21.89 -6.51
CA GLN A 102 -18.24 -20.48 -6.24
C GLN A 102 -17.51 -19.56 -7.23
N ASP A 103 -16.24 -19.80 -7.49
CA ASP A 103 -15.44 -19.03 -8.46
C ASP A 103 -16.01 -19.14 -9.88
N GLU A 104 -16.42 -20.34 -10.31
CA GLU A 104 -17.06 -20.57 -11.61
C GLU A 104 -18.40 -19.83 -11.77
N GLN A 105 -19.12 -19.62 -10.66
CA GLN A 105 -20.34 -18.79 -10.64
C GLN A 105 -20.04 -17.28 -10.63
N ASN A 106 -18.82 -16.87 -10.28
CA ASN A 106 -18.42 -15.47 -10.06
C ASN A 106 -17.24 -15.04 -10.94
N LYS A 107 -17.20 -15.48 -12.21
CA LYS A 107 -16.11 -15.23 -13.17
C LYS A 107 -15.71 -13.77 -13.42
N HIS A 108 -16.57 -12.82 -13.03
CA HIS A 108 -16.34 -11.39 -13.17
C HIS A 108 -15.43 -10.81 -12.08
N THR A 109 -15.09 -11.60 -11.06
CA THR A 109 -14.19 -11.24 -9.96
C THR A 109 -13.20 -12.38 -9.67
N SER A 110 -12.48 -12.29 -8.55
CA SER A 110 -11.56 -13.30 -8.07
C SER A 110 -12.08 -13.89 -6.77
N TYR A 111 -11.70 -15.14 -6.49
CA TYR A 111 -12.09 -15.84 -5.27
C TYR A 111 -11.62 -15.14 -3.97
N ILE A 112 -10.61 -14.27 -4.07
CA ILE A 112 -9.95 -13.66 -2.91
C ILE A 112 -10.36 -12.21 -2.63
N SER A 113 -10.81 -11.45 -3.65
CA SER A 113 -11.04 -10.01 -3.49
C SER A 113 -12.06 -9.69 -2.39
N GLY A 114 -13.22 -10.36 -2.41
CA GLY A 114 -14.27 -10.19 -1.39
C GLY A 114 -13.79 -10.56 0.03
N PRO A 115 -13.34 -11.80 0.27
CA PRO A 115 -12.82 -12.22 1.57
C PRO A 115 -11.70 -11.32 2.11
N TRP A 116 -10.81 -10.82 1.24
CA TRP A 116 -9.70 -9.95 1.64
C TRP A 116 -10.19 -8.55 2.04
N PHE A 117 -11.17 -7.96 1.33
CA PHE A 117 -11.83 -6.74 1.77
C PHE A 117 -12.52 -6.93 3.12
N GLU A 118 -13.28 -8.01 3.27
CA GLU A 118 -14.01 -8.30 4.50
C GLU A 118 -13.07 -8.43 5.71
N MET A 119 -11.90 -9.07 5.56
CA MET A 119 -10.91 -9.17 6.63
C MET A 119 -10.51 -7.80 7.19
N TYR A 120 -10.15 -6.84 6.33
CA TYR A 120 -9.74 -5.50 6.79
C TYR A 120 -10.91 -4.64 7.27
N LEU A 121 -12.08 -4.77 6.63
CA LEU A 121 -13.26 -3.98 7.00
C LEU A 121 -13.91 -4.49 8.28
N THR A 122 -13.78 -5.77 8.62
CA THR A 122 -14.27 -6.35 9.89
C THR A 122 -13.26 -6.27 11.02
N ALA A 123 -11.96 -6.07 10.74
CA ALA A 123 -10.96 -5.78 11.77
C ALA A 123 -11.39 -4.57 12.61
N ARG A 124 -11.26 -4.70 13.94
CA ARG A 124 -11.72 -3.70 14.92
C ARG A 124 -10.58 -2.89 15.54
N ASP A 125 -9.34 -3.30 15.34
CA ASP A 125 -8.17 -2.57 15.80
C ASP A 125 -8.09 -1.17 15.18
N SER A 126 -7.32 -0.28 15.81
CA SER A 126 -7.01 1.02 15.22
C SER A 126 -6.38 0.81 13.84
N ILE A 127 -6.76 1.64 12.88
CA ILE A 127 -6.10 1.63 11.56
C ILE A 127 -4.70 2.24 11.58
N VAL A 128 -4.40 3.06 12.60
CA VAL A 128 -3.08 3.64 12.80
C VAL A 128 -2.14 2.55 13.32
N LEU A 129 -0.94 2.50 12.75
CA LEU A 129 0.10 1.48 12.98
C LEU A 129 -0.26 0.08 12.46
N ASN A 130 -1.41 -0.48 12.83
CA ASN A 130 -1.74 -1.87 12.52
C ASN A 130 -1.91 -2.14 11.01
N PHE A 131 -2.39 -1.14 10.26
CA PHE A 131 -2.69 -1.31 8.83
C PHE A 131 -2.12 -0.19 7.96
N ASN A 132 -2.32 1.07 8.35
CA ASN A 132 -2.01 2.21 7.49
C ASN A 132 -0.49 2.44 7.37
N PRO A 133 0.07 2.39 6.14
CA PRO A 133 1.47 2.70 5.89
C PRO A 133 1.67 4.13 5.35
N PHE A 134 2.92 4.51 5.10
CA PHE A 134 3.25 5.73 4.38
C PHE A 134 4.34 5.52 3.31
N MET A 135 4.38 6.44 2.34
CA MET A 135 5.48 6.65 1.41
C MET A 135 5.87 8.13 1.36
N ALA A 136 7.14 8.44 1.56
CA ALA A 136 7.68 9.79 1.50
C ALA A 136 8.29 10.08 0.11
N PHE A 137 8.05 11.28 -0.39
CA PHE A 137 8.56 11.72 -1.69
C PHE A 137 10.05 12.06 -1.57
N ASN A 138 10.80 11.88 -2.65
CA ASN A 138 12.05 12.61 -2.83
C ASN A 138 11.76 14.12 -2.85
N PRO A 139 12.71 14.99 -2.43
CA PRO A 139 12.56 16.43 -2.59
C PRO A 139 12.43 16.82 -4.07
N ASP A 140 11.86 17.99 -4.36
CA ASP A 140 12.02 18.57 -5.69
C ASP A 140 13.53 18.80 -5.94
N PRO A 141 14.09 18.38 -7.09
CA PRO A 141 15.50 18.60 -7.41
C PRO A 141 15.93 20.07 -7.35
N LYS A 142 14.99 21.02 -7.52
CA LYS A 142 15.21 22.45 -7.37
C LYS A 142 14.86 22.87 -5.96
N SER A 143 15.88 23.23 -5.18
CA SER A 143 15.75 23.54 -3.74
C SER A 143 14.64 24.53 -3.41
N GLU A 144 14.47 25.57 -4.23
CA GLU A 144 13.50 26.64 -4.06
C GLU A 144 12.04 26.19 -4.22
N TYR A 145 11.78 25.07 -4.91
CA TYR A 145 10.44 24.49 -5.05
C TYR A 145 10.02 23.68 -3.81
N ASN A 146 10.91 23.50 -2.83
CA ASN A 146 10.60 22.86 -1.55
C ASN A 146 10.08 23.84 -0.48
N ASP A 147 9.73 25.08 -0.84
CA ASP A 147 8.90 25.92 0.05
C ASP A 147 7.55 25.25 0.31
N GLN A 148 7.07 25.26 1.56
CA GLN A 148 5.85 24.55 1.96
C GLN A 148 4.63 25.00 1.14
N LEU A 149 4.43 26.30 0.94
CA LEU A 149 3.27 26.82 0.20
C LEU A 149 3.39 26.46 -1.28
N THR A 150 4.57 26.67 -1.87
CA THR A 150 4.82 26.32 -3.29
C THR A 150 4.59 24.84 -3.54
N ARG A 151 5.19 23.98 -2.71
CA ARG A 151 5.14 22.53 -2.87
C ARG A 151 3.75 21.97 -2.60
N ALA A 152 3.07 22.43 -1.55
CA ALA A 152 1.69 22.03 -1.27
C ALA A 152 0.74 22.40 -2.41
N THR A 153 0.93 23.58 -3.02
CA THR A 153 0.14 24.00 -4.18
C THR A 153 0.41 23.12 -5.40
N ASN A 154 1.68 22.95 -5.77
CA ASN A 154 2.06 22.15 -6.94
C ASN A 154 1.59 20.69 -6.82
N MET A 155 1.83 20.05 -5.68
CA MET A 155 1.40 18.67 -5.46
C MET A 155 -0.13 18.52 -5.40
N THR A 156 -0.85 19.52 -4.87
CA THR A 156 -2.32 19.54 -4.89
C THR A 156 -2.84 19.64 -6.32
N VAL A 157 -2.31 20.56 -7.13
CA VAL A 157 -2.71 20.71 -8.54
C VAL A 157 -2.40 19.43 -9.32
N SER A 158 -1.20 18.86 -9.16
CA SER A 158 -0.83 17.59 -9.81
C SER A 158 -1.73 16.43 -9.37
N ALA A 159 -2.14 16.36 -8.09
CA ALA A 159 -3.10 15.35 -7.63
C ALA A 159 -4.48 15.51 -8.28
N VAL A 160 -4.95 16.75 -8.47
CA VAL A 160 -6.22 17.04 -9.16
C VAL A 160 -6.11 16.79 -10.67
N ARG A 161 -4.96 17.08 -11.30
CA ARG A 161 -4.66 16.68 -12.68
C ARG A 161 -4.71 15.16 -12.83
N PHE A 162 -4.14 14.40 -11.88
CA PHE A 162 -4.24 12.94 -11.88
C PHE A 162 -5.71 12.49 -11.83
N LEU A 163 -6.50 13.04 -10.92
CA LEU A 163 -7.94 12.76 -10.81
C LEU A 163 -8.66 12.99 -12.15
N LYS A 164 -8.43 14.14 -12.78
CA LYS A 164 -9.03 14.46 -14.08
C LYS A 164 -8.55 13.54 -15.19
N THR A 165 -7.25 13.27 -15.26
CA THR A 165 -6.65 12.34 -16.24
C THR A 165 -7.24 10.93 -16.13
N PHE A 166 -7.40 10.43 -14.90
CA PHE A 166 -8.04 9.14 -14.66
C PHE A 166 -9.52 9.14 -15.07
N ARG A 167 -10.30 10.14 -14.64
CA ARG A 167 -11.73 10.24 -14.97
C ARG A 167 -12.01 10.47 -16.46
N ALA A 168 -11.09 11.11 -17.16
CA ALA A 168 -11.17 11.34 -18.60
C ALA A 168 -10.70 10.14 -19.43
N ASP A 169 -10.29 9.02 -18.79
CA ASP A 169 -9.79 7.81 -19.46
C ASP A 169 -8.49 8.08 -20.27
N LEU A 170 -7.72 9.08 -19.82
CA LEU A 170 -6.47 9.56 -20.43
C LEU A 170 -5.21 9.10 -19.67
N LEU A 171 -5.37 8.45 -18.52
CA LEU A 171 -4.25 7.83 -17.81
C LEU A 171 -3.81 6.61 -18.61
N GLU A 172 -2.50 6.45 -18.86
CA GLU A 172 -2.03 5.22 -19.53
C GLU A 172 -2.40 4.00 -18.69
N PRO A 173 -2.93 2.92 -19.30
CA PRO A 173 -3.26 1.70 -18.57
C PRO A 173 -2.06 1.19 -17.78
N GLU A 174 -2.30 0.65 -16.59
CA GLU A 174 -1.25 0.02 -15.82
C GLU A 174 -0.83 -1.29 -16.48
N VAL A 175 0.44 -1.39 -16.88
CA VAL A 175 0.96 -2.55 -17.61
C VAL A 175 2.36 -2.88 -17.10
N PHE A 176 2.58 -4.15 -16.75
CA PHE A 176 3.92 -4.66 -16.48
C PHE A 176 4.55 -5.15 -17.79
N HIS A 177 5.71 -4.59 -18.14
CA HIS A 177 6.42 -4.88 -19.38
C HIS A 177 7.68 -5.71 -19.12
N LEU A 178 7.77 -6.92 -19.67
CA LEU A 178 9.03 -7.69 -19.63
C LEU A 178 10.11 -7.07 -20.53
N ASN A 179 9.69 -6.41 -21.62
CA ASN A 179 10.57 -5.67 -22.51
C ASN A 179 9.90 -4.35 -22.96
N PRO A 180 10.03 -3.27 -22.17
CA PRO A 180 9.42 -1.97 -22.45
C PRO A 180 9.75 -1.43 -23.84
N ALA A 181 10.99 -1.64 -24.34
CA ALA A 181 11.42 -1.13 -25.63
C ALA A 181 10.55 -1.62 -26.81
N LYS A 182 9.93 -2.79 -26.67
CA LYS A 182 9.01 -3.35 -27.67
C LYS A 182 7.55 -3.02 -27.35
N SER A 183 7.11 -3.28 -26.12
CA SER A 183 5.69 -3.26 -25.75
C SER A 183 5.19 -1.93 -25.19
N ASP A 184 6.06 -1.06 -24.69
CA ASP A 184 5.71 0.31 -24.29
C ASP A 184 6.12 1.31 -25.40
N SER A 185 5.60 1.09 -26.61
CA SER A 185 5.92 1.92 -27.77
C SER A 185 4.68 2.58 -28.37
N ASN A 186 4.84 3.76 -28.95
CA ASN A 186 3.76 4.44 -29.67
C ASN A 186 3.19 3.60 -30.81
N ALA A 187 4.02 2.77 -31.45
CA ALA A 187 3.58 1.84 -32.49
C ALA A 187 2.60 0.79 -31.92
N PHE A 188 2.95 0.18 -30.78
CA PHE A 188 2.05 -0.76 -30.10
C PHE A 188 0.77 -0.06 -29.62
N LYS A 189 0.87 1.10 -28.95
CA LYS A 189 -0.27 1.88 -28.47
C LYS A 189 -1.25 2.27 -29.59
N ARG A 190 -0.73 2.63 -30.78
CA ARG A 190 -1.55 2.94 -31.98
C ARG A 190 -2.29 1.74 -32.55
N LEU A 191 -1.74 0.53 -32.39
CA LEU A 191 -2.39 -0.70 -32.84
C LEU A 191 -3.40 -1.20 -31.80
N ILE A 192 -2.98 -1.31 -30.53
CA ILE A 192 -3.78 -1.96 -29.50
C ILE A 192 -5.09 -1.23 -29.22
N ARG A 193 -5.13 0.10 -29.35
CA ARG A 193 -6.35 0.90 -29.16
C ARG A 193 -7.53 0.50 -30.06
N PHE A 194 -7.28 -0.17 -31.19
CA PHE A 194 -8.32 -0.65 -32.10
C PHE A 194 -8.76 -2.09 -31.81
N VAL A 195 -8.02 -2.81 -30.97
CA VAL A 195 -8.43 -4.15 -30.52
C VAL A 195 -9.57 -3.97 -29.51
N PRO A 196 -10.71 -4.66 -29.65
CA PRO A 196 -11.80 -4.56 -28.68
C PRO A 196 -11.34 -4.94 -27.27
N SER A 197 -11.91 -4.29 -26.23
CA SER A 197 -11.55 -4.55 -24.82
C SER A 197 -11.71 -6.01 -24.40
N SER A 198 -12.59 -6.77 -25.05
CA SER A 198 -12.76 -8.22 -24.84
C SER A 198 -11.58 -9.08 -25.33
N LEU A 199 -10.66 -8.52 -26.13
CA LEU A 199 -9.50 -9.20 -26.70
C LEU A 199 -8.17 -8.46 -26.45
N SER A 200 -8.21 -7.25 -25.90
CA SER A 200 -7.05 -6.36 -25.78
C SER A 200 -5.93 -6.96 -24.93
N TRP A 201 -6.24 -7.71 -23.86
CA TRP A 201 -5.22 -8.38 -23.05
C TRP A 201 -4.37 -9.36 -23.89
N TYR A 202 -4.97 -10.12 -24.80
CA TYR A 202 -4.23 -11.06 -25.65
C TYR A 202 -3.24 -10.32 -26.58
N GLY A 203 -3.62 -9.13 -27.07
CA GLY A 203 -2.73 -8.28 -27.86
C GLY A 203 -1.49 -7.84 -27.07
N ALA A 204 -1.67 -7.47 -25.80
CA ALA A 204 -0.55 -7.17 -24.90
C ALA A 204 0.28 -8.41 -24.55
N TYR A 205 -0.37 -9.53 -24.29
CA TYR A 205 0.29 -10.80 -23.97
C TYR A 205 1.24 -11.27 -25.09
N LEU A 206 0.85 -11.11 -26.37
CA LEU A 206 1.68 -11.44 -27.54
C LEU A 206 3.00 -10.65 -27.62
N VAL A 207 3.09 -9.51 -26.93
CA VAL A 207 4.31 -8.69 -26.84
C VAL A 207 4.95 -8.73 -25.45
N ASN A 208 4.62 -9.75 -24.65
CA ASN A 208 5.13 -9.95 -23.29
C ASN A 208 4.86 -8.74 -22.37
N ALA A 209 3.68 -8.15 -22.53
CA ALA A 209 3.13 -7.13 -21.64
C ALA A 209 1.90 -7.67 -20.92
N TYR A 210 1.79 -7.35 -19.63
CA TYR A 210 0.78 -7.87 -18.74
C TYR A 210 -0.01 -6.69 -18.15
N PRO A 211 -1.15 -6.33 -18.75
CA PRO A 211 -2.05 -5.34 -18.18
C PRO A 211 -2.49 -5.74 -16.77
N LEU A 212 -2.61 -4.76 -15.89
CA LEU A 212 -3.00 -4.94 -14.50
C LEU A 212 -4.43 -4.48 -14.25
N ASP A 213 -5.03 -5.01 -13.19
CA ASP A 213 -6.33 -4.60 -12.66
C ASP A 213 -6.27 -3.16 -12.15
N MET A 214 -7.25 -2.36 -12.56
CA MET A 214 -7.39 -0.96 -12.16
C MET A 214 -8.73 -0.70 -11.44
N SER A 215 -9.43 -1.76 -11.01
CA SER A 215 -10.76 -1.65 -10.39
C SER A 215 -10.75 -0.87 -9.07
N GLN A 216 -9.59 -0.73 -8.42
CA GLN A 216 -9.42 -0.02 -7.15
C GLN A 216 -9.14 1.48 -7.31
N TYR A 217 -8.71 1.94 -8.49
CA TYR A 217 -8.13 3.28 -8.69
C TYR A 217 -9.11 4.42 -8.39
N PHE A 218 -10.42 4.20 -8.61
CA PHE A 218 -11.43 5.22 -8.34
C PHE A 218 -11.51 5.62 -6.87
N ARG A 219 -11.08 4.73 -5.95
CA ARG A 219 -11.08 4.98 -4.50
C ARG A 219 -9.93 5.85 -4.02
N LEU A 220 -8.99 6.21 -4.90
CA LEU A 220 -7.99 7.24 -4.57
C LEU A 220 -8.68 8.54 -4.14
N PHE A 221 -9.74 8.94 -4.85
CA PHE A 221 -10.35 10.25 -4.67
C PHE A 221 -11.78 10.17 -4.17
N ASN A 222 -12.19 11.25 -3.49
CA ASN A 222 -13.55 11.43 -2.95
C ASN A 222 -14.02 10.28 -2.07
N SER A 223 -13.08 9.56 -1.45
CA SER A 223 -13.35 8.30 -0.77
C SER A 223 -12.82 8.31 0.66
N THR A 224 -13.51 7.57 1.53
CA THR A 224 -13.15 7.39 2.94
C THR A 224 -13.67 6.06 3.44
N ARG A 225 -13.06 5.53 4.50
CA ARG A 225 -13.61 4.44 5.30
C ARG A 225 -14.53 5.02 6.37
N ILE A 226 -15.78 4.56 6.44
CA ILE A 226 -16.75 4.95 7.45
C ILE A 226 -16.78 3.86 8.54
N PRO A 227 -16.53 4.19 9.81
CA PRO A 227 -16.66 3.22 10.90
C PRO A 227 -18.13 2.81 11.06
N LYS A 228 -18.37 1.52 11.19
CA LYS A 228 -19.69 0.93 11.41
C LYS A 228 -19.57 -0.24 12.39
N PRO A 229 -20.64 -0.59 13.13
CA PRO A 229 -20.62 -1.78 13.97
C PRO A 229 -20.25 -3.03 13.17
N SER A 230 -19.32 -3.82 13.68
CA SER A 230 -18.86 -5.12 13.12
C SER A 230 -18.15 -5.08 11.76
N CYS A 231 -18.55 -4.23 10.81
CA CYS A 231 -17.94 -4.16 9.48
C CYS A 231 -18.04 -2.75 8.90
N ASP A 232 -16.90 -2.10 8.71
CA ASP A 232 -16.79 -0.75 8.18
C ASP A 232 -17.22 -0.66 6.70
N GLU A 233 -17.51 0.54 6.24
CA GLU A 233 -17.99 0.81 4.88
C GLU A 233 -17.00 1.66 4.09
N LEU A 234 -16.73 1.31 2.83
CA LEU A 234 -15.94 2.15 1.92
C LEU A 234 -16.86 3.09 1.12
N PHE A 235 -16.87 4.36 1.48
CA PHE A 235 -17.69 5.40 0.87
C PHE A 235 -16.94 6.13 -0.25
N THR A 236 -17.66 6.53 -1.30
CA THR A 236 -17.16 7.39 -2.39
C THR A 236 -18.28 8.32 -2.87
N ASP A 237 -17.99 9.62 -2.99
CA ASP A 237 -18.88 10.59 -3.66
C ASP A 237 -18.15 11.38 -4.75
N ALA A 238 -18.18 10.83 -5.97
CA ALA A 238 -17.47 11.40 -7.12
C ALA A 238 -17.93 12.80 -7.55
N LYS A 239 -19.07 13.29 -7.04
CA LYS A 239 -19.61 14.62 -7.39
C LYS A 239 -18.96 15.75 -6.60
N ALA A 240 -18.32 15.45 -5.47
CA ALA A 240 -17.66 16.46 -4.65
C ALA A 240 -16.43 17.05 -5.34
N ARG A 241 -16.25 18.37 -5.20
CA ARG A 241 -15.24 19.17 -5.91
C ARG A 241 -14.20 19.82 -5.00
N HIS A 242 -14.37 19.69 -3.68
CA HIS A 242 -13.56 20.35 -2.68
C HIS A 242 -12.42 19.50 -2.14
N LEU A 243 -11.36 20.18 -1.72
CA LEU A 243 -10.25 19.64 -0.95
C LEU A 243 -10.54 19.78 0.54
N LEU A 244 -10.12 18.79 1.33
CA LEU A 244 -10.03 18.91 2.79
C LEU A 244 -8.58 19.26 3.14
N VAL A 245 -8.39 20.29 3.97
CA VAL A 245 -7.07 20.66 4.50
C VAL A 245 -7.09 20.63 6.03
N LEU A 246 -6.11 19.97 6.63
CA LEU A 246 -5.86 19.96 8.07
C LEU A 246 -4.60 20.77 8.39
N ARG A 247 -4.71 21.67 9.36
CA ARG A 247 -3.57 22.39 9.95
C ARG A 247 -3.82 22.67 11.42
N LYS A 248 -2.88 22.28 12.30
CA LYS A 248 -3.01 22.38 13.77
C LYS A 248 -4.34 21.79 14.27
N GLY A 249 -4.77 20.66 13.74
CA GLY A 249 -6.04 20.02 14.09
C GLY A 249 -7.32 20.77 13.69
N ASN A 250 -7.20 21.89 12.98
CA ASN A 250 -8.33 22.61 12.40
C ASN A 250 -8.63 22.09 10.98
N PHE A 251 -9.90 22.08 10.61
CA PHE A 251 -10.39 21.53 9.34
C PHE A 251 -10.85 22.66 8.42
N TYR A 252 -10.42 22.64 7.16
CA TYR A 252 -10.77 23.63 6.15
C TYR A 252 -11.19 22.94 4.87
N VAL A 253 -12.13 23.53 4.13
CA VAL A 253 -12.49 23.07 2.79
C VAL A 253 -12.58 24.24 1.81
N PHE A 254 -12.18 23.99 0.57
CA PHE A 254 -12.40 24.88 -0.57
C PHE A 254 -12.44 24.07 -1.87
N ASP A 255 -13.12 24.60 -2.89
CA ASP A 255 -13.22 23.94 -4.20
C ASP A 255 -11.85 23.92 -4.91
N VAL A 256 -11.48 22.76 -5.47
CA VAL A 256 -10.31 22.60 -6.36
C VAL A 256 -10.72 22.28 -7.80
N LEU A 257 -12.01 22.01 -8.00
CA LEU A 257 -12.66 21.91 -9.30
C LEU A 257 -13.82 22.92 -9.32
N ASP A 258 -13.98 23.69 -10.40
CA ASP A 258 -15.10 24.61 -10.58
C ASP A 258 -16.40 23.86 -10.98
N GLN A 259 -17.50 24.60 -11.17
CA GLN A 259 -18.80 24.00 -11.52
C GLN A 259 -18.82 23.34 -12.90
N ASP A 260 -17.93 23.76 -13.80
CA ASP A 260 -17.75 23.21 -15.14
C ASP A 260 -16.79 22.00 -15.15
N GLY A 261 -16.16 21.72 -14.02
CA GLY A 261 -15.23 20.61 -13.82
C GLY A 261 -13.78 20.91 -14.19
N ASN A 262 -13.45 22.18 -14.46
CA ASN A 262 -12.06 22.64 -14.65
C ASN A 262 -11.34 22.77 -13.31
N ILE A 263 -10.02 22.73 -13.32
CA ILE A 263 -9.21 22.96 -12.12
C ILE A 263 -9.30 24.44 -11.76
N VAL A 264 -9.58 24.74 -10.49
CA VAL A 264 -9.50 26.11 -9.97
C VAL A 264 -8.08 26.65 -10.20
N SER A 265 -7.96 27.92 -10.59
CA SER A 265 -6.66 28.47 -10.99
C SER A 265 -5.56 28.22 -9.94
N PRO A 266 -4.34 27.80 -10.33
CA PRO A 266 -3.29 27.49 -9.36
C PRO A 266 -2.95 28.65 -8.42
N SER A 267 -3.05 29.90 -8.88
CA SER A 267 -2.83 31.10 -8.05
C SER A 267 -3.93 31.32 -7.01
N GLU A 268 -5.16 30.88 -7.27
CA GLU A 268 -6.26 30.88 -6.30
C GLU A 268 -6.10 29.77 -5.26
N ILE A 269 -5.72 28.55 -5.70
CA ILE A 269 -5.36 27.46 -4.76
C ILE A 269 -4.20 27.91 -3.85
N GLN A 270 -3.18 28.56 -4.43
CA GLN A 270 -2.07 29.16 -3.66
C GLN A 270 -2.58 30.19 -2.63
N ALA A 271 -3.54 31.05 -3.01
CA ALA A 271 -4.12 32.03 -2.09
C ALA A 271 -4.90 31.38 -0.94
N HIS A 272 -5.69 30.34 -1.21
CA HIS A 272 -6.41 29.57 -0.21
C HIS A 272 -5.47 28.85 0.77
N LEU A 273 -4.42 28.19 0.27
CA LEU A 273 -3.42 27.54 1.12
C LEU A 273 -2.61 28.56 1.94
N LYS A 274 -2.26 29.70 1.35
CA LYS A 274 -1.61 30.81 2.09
C LYS A 274 -2.50 31.35 3.19
N TYR A 275 -3.81 31.49 2.95
CA TYR A 275 -4.79 31.88 3.95
C TYR A 275 -4.80 30.90 5.13
N ILE A 276 -4.85 29.59 4.86
CA ILE A 276 -4.83 28.54 5.90
C ILE A 276 -3.50 28.54 6.68
N LEU A 277 -2.36 28.68 6.00
CA LEU A 277 -1.04 28.80 6.64
C LEU A 277 -0.92 30.06 7.51
N SER A 278 -1.65 31.12 7.17
CA SER A 278 -1.68 32.38 7.92
C SER A 278 -2.68 32.38 9.10
N ASP A 279 -3.56 31.37 9.21
CA ASP A 279 -4.48 31.26 10.35
C ASP A 279 -3.67 31.14 11.65
N SER A 280 -3.95 32.05 12.59
CA SER A 280 -3.28 32.15 13.88
C SER A 280 -4.01 31.42 15.01
N SER A 281 -5.15 30.79 14.70
CA SER A 281 -5.89 29.96 15.66
C SER A 281 -4.98 28.89 16.27
N PRO A 282 -5.06 28.67 17.59
CA PRO A 282 -4.33 27.58 18.22
C PRO A 282 -4.90 26.22 17.78
N GLU A 283 -4.21 25.16 18.18
CA GLU A 283 -4.79 23.82 18.16
C GLU A 283 -6.08 23.81 18.99
N PRO A 284 -7.17 23.18 18.53
CA PRO A 284 -8.39 23.03 19.30
C PRO A 284 -8.12 22.30 20.62
N GLU A 285 -8.84 22.66 21.68
CA GLU A 285 -8.78 21.94 22.97
C GLU A 285 -9.12 20.44 22.83
N PHE A 286 -10.01 20.12 21.88
CA PHE A 286 -10.41 18.74 21.56
C PHE A 286 -10.24 18.47 20.06
N PRO A 287 -9.04 18.06 19.59
CA PRO A 287 -8.80 17.77 18.18
C PRO A 287 -9.61 16.55 17.72
N LEU A 288 -10.60 16.76 16.86
CA LEU A 288 -11.53 15.70 16.42
C LEU A 288 -10.84 14.54 15.68
N ALA A 289 -9.71 14.83 15.04
CA ALA A 289 -8.92 13.86 14.28
C ALA A 289 -8.53 12.61 15.07
N TYR A 290 -8.31 12.73 16.39
CA TYR A 290 -7.97 11.60 17.27
C TYR A 290 -8.98 10.46 17.16
N LEU A 291 -10.26 10.77 16.94
CA LEU A 291 -11.30 9.75 16.87
C LEU A 291 -11.09 8.75 15.72
N THR A 292 -10.44 9.16 14.63
CA THR A 292 -10.12 8.23 13.52
C THR A 292 -9.02 7.23 13.84
N SER A 293 -8.31 7.42 14.97
CA SER A 293 -7.30 6.49 15.49
C SER A 293 -7.85 5.49 16.52
N GLU A 294 -9.13 5.55 16.87
CA GLU A 294 -9.73 4.63 17.84
C GLU A 294 -9.95 3.22 17.29
N ASN A 295 -10.27 2.30 18.20
CA ASN A 295 -10.93 1.04 17.86
C ASN A 295 -12.18 1.33 17.02
N ARG A 296 -12.44 0.49 16.02
CA ARG A 296 -13.47 0.78 15.01
C ARG A 296 -14.88 0.79 15.56
N ASP A 297 -15.19 -0.01 16.59
CA ASP A 297 -16.51 -0.01 17.22
C ASP A 297 -16.70 1.23 18.11
N VAL A 298 -15.67 1.62 18.87
CA VAL A 298 -15.67 2.88 19.66
C VAL A 298 -15.86 4.08 18.72
N TRP A 299 -15.10 4.13 17.63
CA TRP A 299 -15.23 5.19 16.64
C TRP A 299 -16.60 5.17 15.95
N ALA A 300 -17.16 4.00 15.64
CA ALA A 300 -18.49 3.88 15.05
C ALA A 300 -19.56 4.50 15.96
N GLU A 301 -19.50 4.26 17.27
CA GLU A 301 -20.44 4.84 18.24
C GLU A 301 -20.26 6.37 18.34
N LEU A 302 -19.03 6.85 18.50
CA LEU A 302 -18.75 8.28 18.62
C LEU A 302 -19.12 9.04 17.34
N ARG A 303 -18.92 8.44 16.15
CA ARG A 303 -19.36 9.04 14.89
C ARG A 303 -20.88 9.13 14.78
N GLN A 304 -21.63 8.16 15.30
CA GLN A 304 -23.09 8.26 15.39
C GLN A 304 -23.53 9.39 16.33
N LYS A 305 -22.84 9.58 17.47
CA LYS A 305 -23.09 10.73 18.36
C LYS A 305 -22.79 12.06 17.66
N LEU A 306 -21.71 12.16 16.89
CA LEU A 306 -21.44 13.36 16.07
C LEU A 306 -22.60 13.68 15.11
N VAL A 307 -23.15 12.66 14.43
CA VAL A 307 -24.31 12.83 13.55
C VAL A 307 -25.54 13.30 14.35
N HIS A 308 -25.82 12.68 15.50
CA HIS A 308 -26.94 13.06 16.37
C HIS A 308 -26.83 14.50 16.89
N ASP A 309 -25.62 14.96 17.20
CA ASP A 309 -25.32 16.33 17.64
C ASP A 309 -25.39 17.36 16.48
N GLY A 310 -25.76 16.92 15.27
CA GLY A 310 -26.01 17.77 14.11
C GLY A 310 -24.78 18.04 13.24
N ASN A 311 -23.76 17.18 13.28
CA ASN A 311 -22.54 17.31 12.47
C ASN A 311 -22.58 16.57 11.13
N GLU A 312 -23.74 16.06 10.70
CA GLU A 312 -23.85 15.22 9.49
C GLU A 312 -23.33 15.94 8.23
N GLU A 313 -23.71 17.20 8.00
CA GLU A 313 -23.25 17.96 6.84
C GLU A 313 -21.73 18.20 6.88
N THR A 314 -21.19 18.53 8.05
CA THR A 314 -19.76 18.74 8.26
C THR A 314 -18.97 17.45 8.01
N LEU A 315 -19.44 16.32 8.53
CA LEU A 315 -18.85 15.00 8.27
C LEU A 315 -18.91 14.63 6.79
N ARG A 316 -20.04 14.91 6.12
CA ARG A 316 -20.16 14.65 4.67
C ARG A 316 -19.11 15.40 3.86
N LYS A 317 -18.82 16.66 4.22
CA LYS A 317 -17.73 17.45 3.59
C LYS A 317 -16.36 16.80 3.83
N VAL A 318 -16.08 16.28 5.03
CA VAL A 318 -14.83 15.55 5.32
C VAL A 318 -14.75 14.27 4.48
N ASP A 319 -15.81 13.46 4.48
CA ASP A 319 -15.86 12.16 3.81
C ASP A 319 -15.67 12.29 2.29
N SER A 320 -16.38 13.24 1.67
CA SER A 320 -16.48 13.36 0.21
C SER A 320 -15.35 14.16 -0.44
N ALA A 321 -14.52 14.86 0.34
CA ALA A 321 -13.42 15.67 -0.20
C ALA A 321 -12.50 14.87 -1.13
N VAL A 322 -11.93 15.50 -2.16
CA VAL A 322 -11.11 14.82 -3.17
C VAL A 322 -9.99 13.99 -2.53
N PHE A 323 -9.34 14.51 -1.52
CA PHE A 323 -8.42 13.84 -0.59
C PHE A 323 -8.21 14.76 0.63
N CYS A 324 -7.36 14.37 1.57
CA CYS A 324 -6.96 15.19 2.71
C CYS A 324 -5.54 15.73 2.53
N LEU A 325 -5.34 17.05 2.57
CA LEU A 325 -4.02 17.69 2.62
C LEU A 325 -3.69 18.07 4.07
N CYS A 326 -2.55 17.64 4.59
CA CYS A 326 -2.11 17.96 5.95
C CYS A 326 -0.90 18.89 5.88
N LEU A 327 -1.02 20.08 6.47
CA LEU A 327 0.06 21.07 6.55
C LEU A 327 0.64 21.06 7.96
N ASP A 328 1.84 20.51 8.12
CA ASP A 328 2.53 20.47 9.41
C ASP A 328 3.44 21.69 9.57
N ASP A 329 3.38 22.36 10.73
CA ASP A 329 4.07 23.64 10.99
C ASP A 329 5.52 23.48 11.50
N PHE A 330 6.12 22.31 11.34
CA PHE A 330 7.49 22.01 11.76
C PHE A 330 8.28 21.29 10.66
N PRO A 331 9.61 21.51 10.58
CA PRO A 331 10.48 20.79 9.66
C PRO A 331 10.81 19.38 10.18
N MET A 332 11.31 18.51 9.32
CA MET A 332 11.82 17.20 9.70
C MET A 332 13.21 17.33 10.32
N LYS A 333 13.44 16.64 11.44
CA LYS A 333 14.73 16.66 12.14
C LYS A 333 15.71 15.66 11.54
N ASP A 334 15.22 14.46 11.27
CA ASP A 334 15.95 13.32 10.72
C ASP A 334 14.95 12.30 10.12
N ILE A 335 15.45 11.18 9.61
CA ILE A 335 14.65 10.11 8.99
C ILE A 335 13.71 9.43 9.99
N VAL A 336 14.09 9.34 11.26
CA VAL A 336 13.28 8.72 12.32
C VAL A 336 12.09 9.63 12.63
N HIS A 337 12.34 10.92 12.84
CA HIS A 337 11.30 11.93 13.01
C HIS A 337 10.36 12.01 11.80
N LEU A 338 10.90 11.96 10.58
CA LEU A 338 10.11 11.87 9.36
C LEU A 338 9.20 10.62 9.40
N SER A 339 9.74 9.45 9.70
CA SER A 339 8.97 8.21 9.72
C SER A 339 7.83 8.25 10.75
N HIS A 340 8.08 8.74 11.96
CA HIS A 340 7.03 8.94 12.96
C HIS A 340 5.98 9.95 12.50
N THR A 341 6.41 11.07 11.91
CA THR A 341 5.50 12.13 11.42
C THR A 341 4.58 11.64 10.31
N MET A 342 5.11 10.85 9.37
CA MET A 342 4.35 10.38 8.20
C MET A 342 3.52 9.13 8.52
N LEU A 343 3.96 8.29 9.46
CA LEU A 343 3.23 7.08 9.85
C LEU A 343 2.05 7.36 10.79
N HIS A 344 2.19 8.28 11.73
CA HIS A 344 1.13 8.56 12.71
C HIS A 344 1.01 10.04 13.13
N GLY A 345 2.08 10.82 13.07
CA GLY A 345 2.07 12.20 13.57
C GLY A 345 1.78 12.26 15.07
N ASP A 346 1.19 13.36 15.53
CA ASP A 346 0.74 13.57 16.92
C ASP A 346 -0.74 13.23 17.15
N GLY A 347 -1.42 12.71 16.11
CA GLY A 347 -2.84 12.36 16.12
C GLY A 347 -3.81 13.51 15.87
N THR A 348 -3.33 14.77 15.83
CA THR A 348 -4.19 15.95 15.68
C THR A 348 -4.45 16.32 14.23
N ASN A 349 -3.48 16.07 13.35
CA ASN A 349 -3.42 16.70 12.02
C ASN A 349 -3.53 15.68 10.87
N ARG A 350 -4.25 14.57 11.07
CA ARG A 350 -4.51 13.52 10.07
C ARG A 350 -5.96 13.08 10.14
N TRP A 351 -6.58 12.82 8.99
CA TRP A 351 -7.86 12.10 8.96
C TRP A 351 -7.61 10.68 8.48
N PHE A 352 -7.35 9.76 9.43
CA PHE A 352 -6.80 8.44 9.12
C PHE A 352 -7.72 7.56 8.27
N ASP A 353 -9.02 7.83 8.30
CA ASP A 353 -10.04 7.14 7.51
C ASP A 353 -10.04 7.52 6.03
N LYS A 354 -9.43 8.65 5.65
CA LYS A 354 -9.41 9.11 4.26
C LYS A 354 -8.64 8.12 3.40
N SER A 355 -9.09 7.93 2.14
CA SER A 355 -8.36 7.11 1.15
C SER A 355 -6.85 7.35 1.19
N PHE A 356 -6.45 8.62 1.20
CA PHE A 356 -5.12 9.05 1.58
C PHE A 356 -5.07 10.48 2.15
N ASN A 357 -4.01 10.73 2.91
CA ASN A 357 -3.56 12.03 3.38
C ASN A 357 -2.25 12.37 2.64
N LEU A 358 -2.25 13.47 1.88
CA LEU A 358 -1.04 14.09 1.36
C LEU A 358 -0.51 15.03 2.44
N ILE A 359 0.70 14.79 2.95
CA ILE A 359 1.29 15.56 4.04
C ILE A 359 2.39 16.45 3.45
N VAL A 360 2.45 17.72 3.85
CA VAL A 360 3.55 18.65 3.51
C VAL A 360 4.00 19.38 4.77
N ALA A 361 5.20 19.07 5.22
CA ALA A 361 5.85 19.70 6.38
C ALA A 361 6.38 21.10 6.05
N LYS A 362 6.82 21.83 7.09
CA LYS A 362 7.28 23.22 6.96
C LYS A 362 8.53 23.39 6.08
N ASP A 363 9.38 22.38 6.02
CA ASP A 363 10.54 22.33 5.12
C ASP A 363 10.21 21.80 3.72
N GLY A 364 8.91 21.64 3.42
CA GLY A 364 8.42 21.06 2.18
C GLY A 364 8.54 19.54 2.10
N THR A 365 9.04 18.83 3.11
CA THR A 365 9.03 17.36 3.09
C THR A 365 7.61 16.86 2.89
N ALA A 366 7.40 15.99 1.91
CA ALA A 366 6.07 15.52 1.55
C ALA A 366 5.96 13.99 1.60
N ALA A 367 4.77 13.50 1.92
CA ALA A 367 4.47 12.07 1.94
C ALA A 367 3.00 11.79 1.65
N VAL A 368 2.70 10.54 1.29
CA VAL A 368 1.34 10.00 1.27
C VAL A 368 1.23 8.96 2.39
N HIS A 369 0.34 9.22 3.34
CA HIS A 369 -0.17 8.24 4.27
C HIS A 369 -1.52 7.76 3.73
N PHE A 370 -1.79 6.45 3.65
CA PHE A 370 -3.05 5.96 3.08
C PHE A 370 -3.75 4.90 3.92
N GLU A 371 -5.08 4.84 3.80
CA GLU A 371 -5.91 3.82 4.43
C GLU A 371 -5.77 2.50 3.65
N HIS A 372 -5.52 1.38 4.33
CA HIS A 372 -5.13 0.14 3.65
C HIS A 372 -6.32 -0.70 3.14
N ALA A 373 -7.52 -0.60 3.75
CA ALA A 373 -8.60 -1.54 3.42
C ALA A 373 -9.11 -1.40 1.99
N TRP A 374 -9.07 -0.21 1.40
CA TRP A 374 -9.66 0.02 0.07
C TRP A 374 -8.85 -0.53 -1.12
N GLY A 375 -7.56 -0.87 -0.95
CA GLY A 375 -6.75 -1.37 -2.06
C GLY A 375 -5.34 -1.85 -1.67
N ASP A 376 -4.58 -2.33 -2.66
CA ASP A 376 -3.28 -3.02 -2.45
C ASP A 376 -2.05 -2.13 -2.63
N GLY A 377 -2.23 -0.81 -2.66
CA GLY A 377 -1.12 0.15 -2.81
C GLY A 377 -0.62 0.38 -4.24
N VAL A 378 -0.94 -0.47 -5.22
CA VAL A 378 -0.54 -0.26 -6.65
C VAL A 378 -1.09 1.07 -7.19
N ALA A 379 -2.37 1.35 -6.93
CA ALA A 379 -3.00 2.62 -7.30
C ALA A 379 -2.33 3.83 -6.62
N ILE A 380 -1.94 3.68 -5.34
CA ILE A 380 -1.20 4.73 -4.62
C ILE A 380 0.18 4.93 -5.26
N LEU A 381 0.93 3.87 -5.56
CA LEU A 381 2.25 3.99 -6.17
C LEU A 381 2.19 4.64 -7.55
N ARG A 382 1.17 4.32 -8.37
CA ARG A 382 0.94 5.00 -9.65
C ARG A 382 0.65 6.48 -9.44
N PHE A 383 -0.31 6.81 -8.57
CA PHE A 383 -0.62 8.20 -8.20
C PHE A 383 0.64 8.95 -7.75
N PHE A 384 1.41 8.34 -6.87
CA PHE A 384 2.62 8.89 -6.29
C PHE A 384 3.67 9.21 -7.36
N ASN A 385 3.96 8.27 -8.26
CA ASN A 385 4.94 8.46 -9.33
C ASN A 385 4.52 9.58 -10.30
N GLU A 386 3.25 9.61 -10.68
CA GLU A 386 2.72 10.62 -11.60
C GLU A 386 2.68 12.02 -10.99
N VAL A 387 2.24 12.13 -9.73
CA VAL A 387 2.22 13.42 -9.01
C VAL A 387 3.63 13.94 -8.80
N PHE A 388 4.59 13.10 -8.43
CA PHE A 388 5.98 13.52 -8.31
C PHE A 388 6.54 14.01 -9.65
N ARG A 389 6.32 13.26 -10.73
CA ARG A 389 6.77 13.64 -12.06
C ARG A 389 6.15 14.95 -12.52
N ASP A 390 4.83 15.10 -12.44
CA ASP A 390 4.10 16.30 -12.88
C ASP A 390 4.52 17.53 -12.05
N SER A 391 4.53 17.41 -10.72
CA SER A 391 4.82 18.55 -9.84
C SER A 391 6.26 19.06 -9.92
N THR A 392 7.22 18.20 -10.28
CA THR A 392 8.64 18.58 -10.41
C THR A 392 9.04 18.98 -11.83
N GLN A 393 8.44 18.38 -12.86
CA GLN A 393 8.78 18.67 -14.27
C GLN A 393 7.90 19.76 -14.87
N SER A 394 6.65 19.88 -14.44
CA SER A 394 5.66 20.85 -14.93
C SER A 394 4.88 21.48 -13.78
N PRO A 395 5.58 22.14 -12.83
CA PRO A 395 4.97 22.76 -11.67
C PRO A 395 3.93 23.81 -12.10
N ALA A 396 2.78 23.81 -11.42
CA ALA A 396 1.68 24.72 -11.69
C ALA A 396 1.99 26.19 -11.31
N ILE A 397 2.85 26.37 -10.30
CA ILE A 397 3.36 27.66 -9.85
C ILE A 397 4.86 27.59 -9.58
N THR A 398 5.51 28.74 -9.59
CA THR A 398 6.91 28.89 -9.16
C THR A 398 6.96 29.52 -7.77
N PRO A 399 8.11 29.51 -7.08
CA PRO A 399 8.29 30.22 -5.81
C PRO A 399 8.05 31.74 -5.90
N GLN A 400 8.11 32.32 -7.11
CA GLN A 400 7.88 33.75 -7.35
C GLN A 400 6.42 34.06 -7.73
N SER A 401 5.60 33.04 -8.01
CA SER A 401 4.19 33.22 -8.35
C SER A 401 3.45 33.94 -7.23
N GLN A 402 2.68 34.96 -7.62
CA GLN A 402 1.87 35.73 -6.68
C GLN A 402 0.49 35.06 -6.49
N PRO A 403 0.05 34.87 -5.24
CA PRO A 403 -1.31 34.41 -4.97
C PRO A 403 -2.35 35.36 -5.56
N ALA A 404 -3.50 34.83 -5.98
CA ALA A 404 -4.60 35.63 -6.47
C ALA A 404 -5.07 36.67 -5.42
N SER A 405 -5.47 37.86 -5.88
CA SER A 405 -6.01 38.94 -5.04
C SER A 405 -7.53 38.79 -4.84
N THR A 406 -8.00 37.61 -4.47
CA THR A 406 -9.42 37.30 -4.28
C THR A 406 -9.76 37.15 -2.79
N ASN A 407 -11.02 37.40 -2.42
CA ASN A 407 -11.50 37.04 -1.09
C ASN A 407 -11.50 35.51 -0.96
N SER A 408 -10.86 34.97 0.08
CA SER A 408 -10.75 33.53 0.30
C SER A 408 -12.13 32.87 0.38
N SER A 409 -12.38 31.86 -0.45
CA SER A 409 -13.60 31.02 -0.39
C SER A 409 -13.49 29.86 0.61
N VAL A 410 -12.41 29.83 1.39
CA VAL A 410 -12.11 28.76 2.35
C VAL A 410 -13.13 28.75 3.49
N GLN A 411 -13.82 27.63 3.66
CA GLN A 411 -14.66 27.38 4.81
C GLN A 411 -13.87 26.65 5.91
N LYS A 412 -13.70 27.28 7.07
CA LYS A 412 -13.27 26.58 8.30
C LYS A 412 -14.45 25.77 8.84
N LEU A 413 -14.28 24.45 8.98
CA LEU A 413 -15.31 23.57 9.50
C LEU A 413 -15.38 23.68 11.03
N SER A 414 -16.60 23.68 11.56
CA SER A 414 -16.87 23.69 13.00
C SER A 414 -17.69 22.46 13.37
N PHE A 415 -17.35 21.85 14.50
CA PHE A 415 -18.02 20.68 15.03
C PHE A 415 -18.66 20.99 16.37
N LYS A 416 -19.91 20.59 16.54
CA LYS A 416 -20.63 20.61 17.82
C LYS A 416 -20.19 19.38 18.61
N LEU A 417 -19.48 19.61 19.70
CA LEU A 417 -18.96 18.56 20.57
C LEU A 417 -19.71 18.56 21.90
N SER A 418 -20.54 17.55 22.12
CA SER A 418 -21.09 17.25 23.44
C SER A 418 -19.98 16.80 24.41
N ASP A 419 -20.26 16.82 25.72
CA ASP A 419 -19.28 16.40 26.73
C ASP A 419 -18.85 14.93 26.57
N ALA A 420 -19.76 14.08 26.07
CA ALA A 420 -19.44 12.70 25.71
C ALA A 420 -18.40 12.62 24.57
N LEU A 421 -18.52 13.48 23.54
CA LEU A 421 -17.55 13.55 22.45
C LEU A 421 -16.20 14.10 22.92
N LYS A 422 -16.20 15.13 23.78
CA LYS A 422 -14.97 15.67 24.38
C LYS A 422 -14.22 14.58 25.16
N ALA A 423 -14.93 13.84 26.02
CA ALA A 423 -14.37 12.71 26.76
C ALA A 423 -13.86 11.59 25.83
N GLY A 424 -14.59 11.30 24.75
CA GLY A 424 -14.18 10.37 23.71
C GLY A 424 -12.87 10.80 23.02
N ILE A 425 -12.73 12.09 22.70
CA ILE A 425 -11.49 12.65 22.11
C ILE A 425 -10.32 12.55 23.11
N THR A 426 -10.54 12.86 24.39
CA THR A 426 -9.52 12.70 25.43
C THR A 426 -9.06 11.25 25.55
N THR A 427 -9.99 10.30 25.59
CA THR A 427 -9.68 8.87 25.67
C THR A 427 -8.91 8.40 24.42
N ALA A 428 -9.35 8.83 23.23
CA ALA A 428 -8.68 8.53 21.97
C ALA A 428 -7.24 9.05 21.95
N LYS A 429 -7.01 10.27 22.46
CA LYS A 429 -5.67 10.86 22.63
C LYS A 429 -4.81 10.04 23.58
N GLU A 430 -5.30 9.71 24.78
CA GLU A 430 -4.56 8.92 25.76
C GLU A 430 -4.14 7.57 25.19
N LYS A 431 -5.03 6.89 24.46
CA LYS A 431 -4.75 5.61 23.81
C LYS A 431 -3.75 5.75 22.66
N PHE A 432 -3.90 6.77 21.83
CA PHE A 432 -2.99 7.09 20.74
C PHE A 432 -1.57 7.33 21.29
N ASP A 433 -1.43 8.24 22.26
CA ASP A 433 -0.16 8.59 22.88
C ASP A 433 0.50 7.36 23.54
N ALA A 434 -0.29 6.56 24.27
CA ALA A 434 0.18 5.34 24.90
C ALA A 434 0.71 4.32 23.89
N THR A 435 0.01 4.14 22.76
CA THR A 435 0.40 3.19 21.72
C THR A 435 1.62 3.69 20.94
N VAL A 436 1.61 4.94 20.48
CA VAL A 436 2.73 5.55 19.74
C VAL A 436 4.01 5.55 20.56
N LYS A 437 3.94 5.78 21.87
CA LYS A 437 5.10 5.73 22.77
C LYS A 437 5.81 4.37 22.79
N THR A 438 5.12 3.30 22.41
CA THR A 438 5.73 1.95 22.33
C THR A 438 6.44 1.69 21.01
N LEU A 439 6.20 2.50 19.98
CA LEU A 439 6.80 2.32 18.66
C LEU A 439 8.21 2.93 18.62
N THR A 440 9.17 2.15 18.13
CA THR A 440 10.51 2.63 17.77
C THR A 440 10.71 2.44 16.27
N ILE A 441 11.27 3.44 15.59
CA ILE A 441 11.66 3.35 14.18
C ILE A 441 13.13 3.72 14.05
N ASP A 442 13.85 2.97 13.22
CA ASP A 442 15.24 3.27 12.87
C ASP A 442 15.49 2.89 11.40
N SER A 443 16.58 3.37 10.81
CA SER A 443 16.86 3.16 9.38
C SER A 443 18.36 3.03 9.09
N ILE A 444 18.69 2.36 7.98
CA ILE A 444 20.06 2.32 7.44
C ILE A 444 20.06 2.58 5.94
N GLN A 445 21.21 3.04 5.45
CA GLN A 445 21.55 3.10 4.04
C GLN A 445 22.88 2.37 3.83
N PHE A 446 22.82 1.19 3.23
CA PHE A 446 23.99 0.39 2.88
C PHE A 446 24.59 0.89 1.57
N GLN A 447 25.66 1.68 1.66
CA GLN A 447 26.24 2.44 0.55
C GLN A 447 27.29 1.67 -0.29
N ARG A 448 27.64 0.43 0.09
CA ARG A 448 28.71 -0.35 -0.58
C ARG A 448 28.28 -0.87 -1.95
N GLY A 449 26.98 -1.01 -2.20
CA GLY A 449 26.42 -1.41 -3.49
C GLY A 449 24.96 -1.81 -3.39
N GLY A 450 24.33 -2.01 -4.55
CA GLY A 450 22.93 -2.40 -4.64
C GLY A 450 22.66 -3.30 -5.85
N LYS A 451 21.62 -2.96 -6.62
CA LYS A 451 21.10 -3.71 -7.75
C LYS A 451 22.16 -4.03 -8.80
N GLU A 452 23.03 -3.08 -9.14
CA GLU A 452 24.03 -3.29 -10.20
C GLU A 452 25.04 -4.38 -9.83
N PHE A 453 25.59 -4.28 -8.63
CA PHE A 453 26.56 -5.24 -8.12
C PHE A 453 25.96 -6.64 -8.06
N LEU A 454 24.78 -6.78 -7.44
CA LEU A 454 24.14 -8.08 -7.23
C LEU A 454 23.72 -8.74 -8.55
N LYS A 455 23.27 -7.95 -9.54
CA LYS A 455 22.98 -8.46 -10.88
C LYS A 455 24.24 -8.94 -11.62
N LYS A 456 25.39 -8.27 -11.47
CA LYS A 456 26.68 -8.75 -12.00
C LYS A 456 27.07 -10.10 -11.40
N GLN A 457 26.71 -10.34 -10.14
CA GLN A 457 26.86 -11.63 -9.45
C GLN A 457 25.77 -12.66 -9.78
N LYS A 458 24.84 -12.34 -10.70
CA LYS A 458 23.70 -13.20 -11.09
C LYS A 458 22.75 -13.55 -9.93
N LEU A 459 22.64 -12.66 -8.95
CA LEU A 459 21.73 -12.80 -7.82
C LEU A 459 20.55 -11.85 -7.94
N SER A 460 19.39 -12.27 -7.45
CA SER A 460 18.23 -11.42 -7.27
C SER A 460 18.53 -10.44 -6.12
N PRO A 461 18.52 -9.11 -6.36
CA PRO A 461 18.77 -8.12 -5.32
C PRO A 461 17.74 -8.18 -4.18
N ASP A 462 16.50 -8.51 -4.52
CA ASP A 462 15.41 -8.72 -3.58
C ASP A 462 15.67 -9.93 -2.67
N ALA A 463 16.04 -11.07 -3.26
CA ALA A 463 16.36 -12.29 -2.50
C ALA A 463 17.56 -12.12 -1.57
N VAL A 464 18.57 -11.37 -2.00
CA VAL A 464 19.75 -11.03 -1.20
C VAL A 464 19.36 -10.20 0.02
N THR A 465 18.47 -9.22 -0.18
CA THR A 465 18.00 -8.36 0.92
C THR A 465 17.14 -9.15 1.91
N GLN A 466 16.26 -10.02 1.42
CA GLN A 466 15.49 -10.94 2.26
C GLN A 466 16.38 -11.91 3.04
N LEU A 467 17.42 -12.47 2.41
CA LEU A 467 18.41 -13.30 3.09
C LEU A 467 19.14 -12.51 4.18
N ALA A 468 19.50 -11.25 3.94
CA ALA A 468 20.12 -10.41 4.97
C ALA A 468 19.23 -10.24 6.20
N PHE A 469 17.90 -10.14 6.04
CA PHE A 469 16.95 -10.10 7.16
C PHE A 469 16.89 -11.42 7.92
N GLN A 470 16.86 -12.55 7.22
CA GLN A 470 16.89 -13.88 7.86
C GLN A 470 18.18 -14.07 8.67
N MET A 471 19.33 -13.70 8.09
CA MET A 471 20.63 -13.75 8.74
C MET A 471 20.71 -12.82 9.94
N ALA A 472 20.21 -11.60 9.81
CA ALA A 472 20.22 -10.61 10.88
C ALA A 472 19.36 -11.06 12.06
N PHE A 473 18.18 -11.61 11.79
CA PHE A 473 17.31 -12.12 12.84
C PHE A 473 17.93 -13.33 13.55
N LEU A 474 18.56 -14.25 12.81
CA LEU A 474 19.30 -15.37 13.39
C LEU A 474 20.45 -14.86 14.27
N ARG A 475 21.22 -13.88 13.81
CA ARG A 475 22.33 -13.29 14.58
C ARG A 475 21.86 -12.61 15.86
N GLN A 476 20.71 -11.96 15.85
CA GLN A 476 20.20 -11.22 17.00
C GLN A 476 19.43 -12.10 18.00
N TYR A 477 18.65 -13.07 17.52
CA TYR A 477 17.70 -13.83 18.35
C TYR A 477 17.87 -15.35 18.29
N ASP A 478 18.84 -15.86 17.55
CA ASP A 478 19.15 -17.29 17.38
C ASP A 478 17.95 -18.16 16.94
N GLN A 479 17.08 -17.60 16.10
CA GLN A 479 15.86 -18.25 15.64
C GLN A 479 15.58 -18.01 14.15
N THR A 480 14.77 -18.90 13.56
CA THR A 480 14.10 -18.67 12.27
C THR A 480 12.62 -18.48 12.55
N VAL A 481 12.01 -17.44 11.97
CA VAL A 481 10.64 -17.01 12.30
C VAL A 481 9.78 -16.84 11.05
N ALA A 482 8.47 -16.83 11.25
CA ALA A 482 7.51 -16.55 10.19
C ALA A 482 7.81 -15.19 9.55
N THR A 483 8.05 -15.23 8.24
CA THR A 483 8.40 -14.07 7.43
C THR A 483 7.36 -13.90 6.33
N TYR A 484 6.92 -12.67 6.12
CA TYR A 484 5.96 -12.26 5.11
C TYR A 484 6.61 -11.27 4.15
N GLU A 485 6.40 -11.48 2.85
CA GLU A 485 6.67 -10.47 1.83
C GLU A 485 5.46 -10.37 0.89
N SER A 486 5.03 -9.14 0.60
CA SER A 486 3.88 -8.88 -0.27
C SER A 486 4.25 -9.03 -1.75
N CYS A 487 3.41 -9.72 -2.53
CA CYS A 487 3.54 -9.82 -3.98
C CYS A 487 2.21 -9.50 -4.66
N SER A 488 2.21 -8.66 -5.68
CA SER A 488 0.98 -8.29 -6.40
C SER A 488 0.49 -9.42 -7.31
N THR A 489 -0.83 -9.66 -7.32
CA THR A 489 -1.52 -10.52 -8.29
C THR A 489 -2.40 -9.69 -9.24
N ALA A 490 -2.16 -8.38 -9.34
CA ALA A 490 -2.95 -7.47 -10.15
C ALA A 490 -2.93 -7.79 -11.65
N ALA A 491 -2.05 -8.68 -12.15
CA ALA A 491 -2.11 -9.17 -13.53
C ALA A 491 -3.39 -9.97 -13.86
N PHE A 492 -4.21 -10.28 -12.84
CA PHE A 492 -5.48 -10.98 -12.96
C PHE A 492 -6.66 -10.08 -12.60
N LYS A 493 -7.84 -10.41 -13.13
CA LYS A 493 -9.10 -9.71 -12.88
C LYS A 493 -9.42 -9.68 -11.38
N HIS A 494 -9.58 -8.49 -10.82
CA HIS A 494 -9.74 -8.26 -9.38
C HIS A 494 -8.65 -8.97 -8.56
N GLY A 495 -7.44 -9.05 -9.08
CA GLY A 495 -6.26 -9.50 -8.36
C GLY A 495 -6.01 -8.63 -7.13
N ARG A 496 -5.43 -9.23 -6.10
CA ARG A 496 -5.06 -8.56 -4.85
C ARG A 496 -3.56 -8.74 -4.62
N THR A 497 -3.17 -9.26 -3.47
CA THR A 497 -1.80 -9.69 -3.15
C THR A 497 -1.76 -11.18 -2.86
N GLU A 498 -0.60 -11.80 -3.06
CA GLU A 498 -0.21 -13.09 -2.52
C GLU A 498 1.02 -12.90 -1.60
N THR A 499 1.29 -13.87 -0.74
CA THR A 499 2.44 -13.89 0.15
C THR A 499 3.58 -14.69 -0.46
N VAL A 500 4.75 -14.05 -0.55
CA VAL A 500 6.03 -14.76 -0.67
C VAL A 500 6.50 -15.10 0.74
N ARG A 501 7.06 -16.31 0.93
CA ARG A 501 7.61 -16.79 2.20
C ARG A 501 9.15 -16.90 2.10
N PRO A 502 9.90 -15.83 2.45
CA PRO A 502 11.35 -15.79 2.26
C PRO A 502 12.13 -16.68 3.25
N ALA A 503 11.53 -16.98 4.41
CA ALA A 503 12.04 -17.98 5.34
C ALA A 503 11.88 -19.37 4.71
N SER A 504 12.98 -19.95 4.25
CA SER A 504 13.05 -21.22 3.53
C SER A 504 14.16 -22.08 4.10
N ILE A 505 14.19 -23.36 3.72
CA ILE A 505 15.29 -24.26 4.08
C ILE A 505 16.63 -23.70 3.58
N PHE A 506 16.64 -23.05 2.41
CA PHE A 506 17.85 -22.46 1.82
C PHE A 506 18.33 -21.25 2.62
N THR A 507 17.44 -20.31 2.95
CA THR A 507 17.81 -19.12 3.72
C THR A 507 18.21 -19.47 5.16
N LYS A 508 17.56 -20.47 5.79
CA LYS A 508 17.99 -21.01 7.08
C LYS A 508 19.40 -21.60 7.02
N ARG A 509 19.66 -22.51 6.08
CA ARG A 509 20.98 -23.14 5.89
C ARG A 509 22.07 -22.11 5.61
N CYS A 510 21.81 -21.17 4.70
CA CYS A 510 22.75 -20.11 4.38
C CYS A 510 23.01 -19.22 5.60
N SER A 511 21.97 -18.88 6.37
CA SER A 511 22.13 -18.06 7.57
C SER A 511 22.96 -18.76 8.64
N GLU A 512 22.72 -20.04 8.89
CA GLU A 512 23.50 -20.85 9.82
C GLU A 512 24.98 -20.93 9.39
N ALA A 513 25.25 -21.10 8.09
CA ALA A 513 26.61 -21.12 7.54
C ALA A 513 27.37 -19.80 7.78
N PHE A 514 26.72 -18.65 7.58
CA PHE A 514 27.34 -17.34 7.81
C PHE A 514 27.47 -16.97 9.30
N VAL A 515 26.46 -17.31 10.11
CA VAL A 515 26.33 -16.81 11.48
C VAL A 515 26.93 -17.77 12.51
N LYS A 516 26.70 -19.07 12.36
CA LYS A 516 27.11 -20.08 13.36
C LYS A 516 28.41 -20.78 12.97
N GLU A 517 28.65 -20.96 11.67
CA GLU A 517 29.74 -21.81 11.19
C GLU A 517 30.64 -21.17 10.12
N PRO A 518 31.00 -19.86 10.20
CA PRO A 518 31.68 -19.16 9.12
C PRO A 518 33.04 -19.75 8.75
N SER A 519 33.73 -20.40 9.68
CA SER A 519 35.03 -21.04 9.44
C SER A 519 34.94 -22.44 8.81
N LYS A 520 33.73 -23.03 8.72
CA LYS A 520 33.52 -24.38 8.15
C LYS A 520 33.24 -24.36 6.65
N HIS A 521 33.06 -23.17 6.07
CA HIS A 521 32.68 -23.02 4.67
C HIS A 521 33.67 -22.12 3.93
N SER A 522 34.02 -22.52 2.72
CA SER A 522 34.75 -21.70 1.77
C SER A 522 33.85 -20.61 1.19
N ALA A 523 34.46 -19.53 0.67
CA ALA A 523 33.71 -18.47 -0.02
C ALA A 523 32.89 -19.01 -1.19
N GLY A 524 33.40 -20.01 -1.93
CA GLY A 524 32.67 -20.64 -3.03
C GLY A 524 31.42 -21.42 -2.59
N GLU A 525 31.48 -22.12 -1.45
CA GLU A 525 30.31 -22.80 -0.89
C GLU A 525 29.24 -21.80 -0.44
N LEU A 526 29.65 -20.70 0.20
CA LEU A 526 28.73 -19.64 0.62
C LEU A 526 28.08 -18.93 -0.58
N GLN A 527 28.85 -18.63 -1.63
CA GLN A 527 28.32 -18.11 -2.90
C GLN A 527 27.29 -19.06 -3.51
N HIS A 528 27.54 -20.37 -3.47
CA HIS A 528 26.58 -21.37 -3.94
C HIS A 528 25.28 -21.36 -3.12
N MET A 529 25.38 -21.32 -1.79
CA MET A 529 24.21 -21.23 -0.91
C MET A 529 23.39 -19.95 -1.17
N MET A 530 24.05 -18.81 -1.39
CA MET A 530 23.40 -17.55 -1.77
C MET A 530 22.69 -17.66 -3.12
N ALA A 531 23.30 -18.34 -4.11
CA ALA A 531 22.68 -18.60 -5.41
C ALA A 531 21.44 -19.49 -5.30
N GLU A 532 21.44 -20.50 -4.43
CA GLU A 532 20.26 -21.32 -4.15
C GLU A 532 19.14 -20.51 -3.48
N CYS A 533 19.47 -19.64 -2.51
CA CYS A 533 18.51 -18.71 -1.91
C CYS A 533 17.87 -17.82 -2.98
N SER A 534 18.69 -17.21 -3.84
CA SER A 534 18.23 -16.37 -4.94
C SER A 534 17.34 -17.12 -5.92
N ARG A 535 17.71 -18.36 -6.28
CA ARG A 535 16.94 -19.20 -7.21
C ARG A 535 15.58 -19.57 -6.63
N TYR A 536 15.54 -20.02 -5.36
CA TYR A 536 14.30 -20.44 -4.73
C TYR A 536 13.37 -19.26 -4.44
N HIS A 537 13.92 -18.14 -3.93
CA HIS A 537 13.14 -16.92 -3.75
C HIS A 537 12.55 -16.44 -5.08
N GLY A 538 13.36 -16.39 -6.14
CA GLY A 538 12.88 -16.02 -7.48
C GLY A 538 11.82 -16.98 -8.05
N GLN A 539 11.82 -18.25 -7.64
CA GLN A 539 10.73 -19.19 -7.94
C GLN A 539 9.46 -18.81 -7.16
N LEU A 540 9.56 -18.59 -5.84
CA LEU A 540 8.42 -18.21 -5.01
C LEU A 540 7.79 -16.89 -5.45
N THR A 541 8.58 -15.87 -5.80
CA THR A 541 8.07 -14.60 -6.32
C THR A 541 7.27 -14.79 -7.60
N LYS A 542 7.76 -15.64 -8.54
CA LYS A 542 7.04 -15.95 -9.78
C LYS A 542 5.76 -16.72 -9.51
N GLU A 543 5.80 -17.70 -8.62
CA GLU A 543 4.62 -18.47 -8.22
C GLU A 543 3.58 -17.56 -7.57
N ALA A 544 3.98 -16.72 -6.61
CA ALA A 544 3.08 -15.77 -5.94
C ALA A 544 2.43 -14.79 -6.92
N ALA A 545 3.22 -14.19 -7.83
CA ALA A 545 2.70 -13.28 -8.86
C ALA A 545 1.69 -13.96 -9.80
N MET A 546 1.79 -15.29 -9.98
CA MET A 546 0.87 -16.11 -10.77
C MET A 546 -0.31 -16.67 -9.95
N GLY A 547 -0.52 -16.19 -8.72
CA GLY A 547 -1.58 -16.67 -7.82
C GLY A 547 -1.36 -18.11 -7.35
N GLN A 548 -0.11 -18.58 -7.32
CA GLN A 548 0.29 -19.94 -6.94
C GLN A 548 0.88 -20.03 -5.52
N GLY A 549 0.85 -18.96 -4.74
CA GLY A 549 1.10 -19.05 -3.30
C GLY A 549 0.04 -19.89 -2.59
N PHE A 550 0.29 -20.21 -1.32
CA PHE A 550 -0.63 -21.03 -0.53
C PHE A 550 -1.49 -20.20 0.43
N ASP A 551 -1.01 -19.04 0.86
CA ASP A 551 -1.61 -18.26 1.95
C ASP A 551 -3.04 -17.80 1.59
N ARG A 552 -3.25 -17.21 0.41
CA ARG A 552 -4.60 -16.78 0.00
C ARG A 552 -5.55 -17.94 -0.22
N HIS A 553 -5.08 -19.06 -0.76
CA HIS A 553 -5.92 -20.23 -0.96
C HIS A 553 -6.37 -20.82 0.38
N LEU A 554 -5.45 -21.05 1.33
CA LEU A 554 -5.81 -21.55 2.66
C LEU A 554 -6.73 -20.60 3.43
N PHE A 555 -6.51 -19.28 3.30
CA PHE A 555 -7.38 -18.26 3.87
C PHE A 555 -8.79 -18.31 3.27
N ALA A 556 -8.93 -18.41 1.95
CA ALA A 556 -10.23 -18.49 1.29
C ALA A 556 -11.01 -19.75 1.71
N LEU A 557 -10.34 -20.90 1.84
CA LEU A 557 -10.95 -22.13 2.35
C LEU A 557 -11.42 -22.00 3.81
N ARG A 558 -10.61 -21.33 4.66
CA ARG A 558 -10.98 -21.03 6.05
C ARG A 558 -12.20 -20.11 6.12
N HIS A 559 -12.20 -19.04 5.34
CA HIS A 559 -13.30 -18.08 5.24
C HIS A 559 -14.58 -18.77 4.78
N LEU A 560 -14.49 -19.63 3.76
CA LEU A 560 -15.61 -20.41 3.25
C LEU A 560 -16.17 -21.39 4.30
N ALA A 561 -15.31 -22.05 5.07
CA ALA A 561 -15.75 -22.93 6.17
C ALA A 561 -16.60 -22.17 7.19
N VAL A 562 -16.12 -20.99 7.63
CA VAL A 562 -16.85 -20.11 8.56
C VAL A 562 -18.17 -19.63 7.95
N ALA A 563 -18.15 -19.16 6.69
CA ALA A 563 -19.33 -18.66 6.01
C ALA A 563 -20.44 -19.72 5.85
N ARG A 564 -20.06 -21.01 5.81
CA ARG A 564 -20.97 -22.15 5.74
C ARG A 564 -21.34 -22.74 7.10
N GLY A 565 -20.85 -22.17 8.19
CA GLY A 565 -21.11 -22.68 9.55
C GLY A 565 -20.47 -24.04 9.82
N VAL A 566 -19.41 -24.39 9.09
CA VAL A 566 -18.63 -25.61 9.33
C VAL A 566 -17.69 -25.35 10.52
N THR A 567 -17.59 -26.32 11.43
CA THR A 567 -16.59 -26.27 12.51
C THR A 567 -15.21 -26.08 11.92
N LEU A 568 -14.42 -25.16 12.48
CA LEU A 568 -13.12 -24.80 11.95
C LEU A 568 -12.22 -26.06 11.83
N PRO A 569 -11.75 -26.42 10.61
CA PRO A 569 -10.92 -27.62 10.42
C PRO A 569 -9.64 -27.63 11.26
N GLU A 570 -9.19 -28.82 11.67
CA GLU A 570 -8.03 -29.01 12.56
C GLU A 570 -6.74 -28.36 12.04
N LEU A 571 -6.55 -28.31 10.71
CA LEU A 571 -5.44 -27.61 10.07
C LEU A 571 -5.30 -26.17 10.56
N TYR A 572 -6.41 -25.47 10.79
CA TYR A 572 -6.42 -24.07 11.22
C TYR A 572 -6.35 -23.90 12.75
N LEU A 573 -6.54 -25.00 13.49
CA LEU A 573 -6.38 -25.06 14.95
C LEU A 573 -4.96 -25.49 15.33
N ASP A 574 -4.18 -26.01 14.38
CA ASP A 574 -2.78 -26.35 14.55
C ASP A 574 -1.96 -25.13 14.99
N PRO A 575 -1.21 -25.19 16.11
CA PRO A 575 -0.29 -24.13 16.50
C PRO A 575 0.67 -23.70 15.39
N ALA A 576 1.06 -24.61 14.49
CA ALA A 576 1.91 -24.27 13.35
C ALA A 576 1.23 -23.32 12.36
N TYR A 577 -0.08 -23.46 12.12
CA TYR A 577 -0.85 -22.53 11.29
C TYR A 577 -0.93 -21.15 11.97
N GLY A 578 -1.17 -21.13 13.29
CA GLY A 578 -1.09 -19.89 14.08
C GLY A 578 0.28 -19.21 13.97
N GLN A 579 1.36 -19.98 14.11
CA GLN A 579 2.74 -19.48 14.06
C GLN A 579 3.11 -18.89 12.69
N ILE A 580 2.78 -19.55 11.59
CA ILE A 580 3.15 -19.04 10.25
C ILE A 580 2.35 -17.79 9.85
N ASN A 581 1.18 -17.57 10.44
CA ASN A 581 0.39 -16.35 10.25
C ASN A 581 0.71 -15.25 11.27
N HIS A 582 1.53 -15.54 12.27
CA HIS A 582 2.08 -14.57 13.22
C HIS A 582 3.43 -14.03 12.71
N ASN A 583 3.34 -13.11 11.75
CA ASN A 583 4.49 -12.66 10.95
C ASN A 583 5.41 -11.71 11.74
N ILE A 584 6.40 -12.28 12.43
CA ILE A 584 7.42 -11.53 13.18
C ILE A 584 8.25 -10.66 12.23
N LEU A 585 8.61 -11.16 11.05
CA LEU A 585 9.26 -10.36 10.00
C LEU A 585 8.24 -10.04 8.91
N SER A 586 7.56 -8.89 9.02
CA SER A 586 6.70 -8.39 7.96
C SER A 586 7.49 -7.44 7.07
N THR A 587 7.63 -7.75 5.78
CA THR A 587 8.49 -7.04 4.85
C THR A 587 7.70 -6.55 3.64
N SER A 588 8.06 -5.38 3.11
CA SER A 588 7.53 -4.86 1.86
C SER A 588 8.58 -4.03 1.14
N THR A 589 8.69 -4.23 -0.17
CA THR A 589 9.55 -3.43 -1.03
C THR A 589 8.78 -2.38 -1.81
N LEU A 590 9.41 -1.23 -2.03
CA LEU A 590 8.89 -0.14 -2.85
C LEU A 590 10.01 0.38 -3.74
N ASN A 591 9.97 0.02 -5.02
CA ASN A 591 10.97 0.47 -6.00
C ASN A 591 10.38 1.57 -6.86
N SER A 592 10.72 2.82 -6.57
CA SER A 592 10.35 3.97 -7.39
C SER A 592 11.38 5.09 -7.27
N PRO A 593 11.70 5.81 -8.37
CA PRO A 593 12.54 7.01 -8.30
C PRO A 593 11.88 8.18 -7.58
N ALA A 594 10.56 8.14 -7.38
CA ALA A 594 9.82 9.17 -6.65
C ALA A 594 9.88 8.98 -5.13
N VAL A 595 10.13 7.76 -4.66
CA VAL A 595 10.09 7.40 -3.23
C VAL A 595 11.46 7.60 -2.62
N SER A 596 11.52 8.38 -1.54
CA SER A 596 12.72 8.51 -0.70
C SER A 596 12.76 7.42 0.37
N LEU A 597 11.61 7.15 0.98
CA LEU A 597 11.44 6.21 2.08
C LEU A 597 9.99 5.72 2.13
N GLY A 598 9.77 4.51 2.63
CA GLY A 598 8.46 4.03 3.06
C GLY A 598 8.50 3.51 4.49
N GLY A 599 7.34 3.24 5.07
CA GLY A 599 7.28 2.65 6.41
C GLY A 599 5.89 2.19 6.79
N PHE A 600 5.87 1.21 7.69
CA PHE A 600 4.67 0.65 8.34
C PHE A 600 5.11 0.09 9.70
N ALA A 601 4.19 -0.01 10.66
CA ALA A 601 4.48 -0.59 11.96
C ALA A 601 4.49 -2.14 11.90
N PRO A 602 4.99 -2.84 12.93
CA PRO A 602 4.85 -4.30 12.99
C PRO A 602 3.39 -4.73 12.99
N VAL A 603 3.12 -5.87 12.34
CA VAL A 603 1.77 -6.48 12.28
C VAL A 603 1.46 -7.38 13.49
N VAL A 604 2.46 -7.63 14.35
CA VAL A 604 2.33 -8.37 15.61
C VAL A 604 3.14 -7.68 16.71
N PRO A 605 2.75 -7.79 18.00
CA PRO A 605 3.38 -7.05 19.11
C PRO A 605 4.88 -7.29 19.32
N ASP A 606 5.40 -8.45 18.92
CA ASP A 606 6.82 -8.83 19.00
C ASP A 606 7.46 -8.91 17.60
N GLY A 607 6.91 -8.18 16.62
CA GLY A 607 7.39 -8.18 15.25
C GLY A 607 8.27 -6.97 14.88
N PHE A 608 8.73 -6.99 13.64
CA PHE A 608 9.29 -5.87 12.90
C PHE A 608 8.42 -5.57 11.68
N GLY A 609 8.23 -4.28 11.40
CA GLY A 609 7.80 -3.80 10.08
C GLY A 609 9.04 -3.35 9.31
N VAL A 610 9.37 -4.03 8.21
CA VAL A 610 10.60 -3.81 7.43
C VAL A 610 10.24 -3.30 6.03
N ALA A 611 10.30 -1.98 5.84
CA ALA A 611 10.23 -1.38 4.51
C ALA A 611 11.63 -1.27 3.91
N TYR A 612 11.83 -1.75 2.69
CA TYR A 612 13.15 -1.71 2.06
C TYR A 612 13.11 -1.39 0.56
N ALA A 613 14.19 -0.84 0.05
CA ALA A 613 14.38 -0.56 -1.37
C ALA A 613 15.80 -0.92 -1.79
N VAL A 614 15.93 -1.51 -2.98
CA VAL A 614 17.23 -1.85 -3.58
C VAL A 614 17.48 -0.93 -4.77
N HIS A 615 18.19 0.15 -4.49
CA HIS A 615 18.64 1.10 -5.50
C HIS A 615 19.83 0.53 -6.28
N ASP A 616 20.27 1.24 -7.30
CA ASP A 616 21.32 0.74 -8.19
C ASP A 616 22.65 0.57 -7.46
N ASP A 617 23.00 1.54 -6.60
CA ASP A 617 24.28 1.59 -5.88
C ASP A 617 24.17 1.45 -4.36
N TRP A 618 22.95 1.34 -3.79
CA TRP A 618 22.76 1.22 -2.34
C TRP A 618 21.47 0.47 -1.98
N ILE A 619 21.36 0.02 -0.72
CA ILE A 619 20.17 -0.63 -0.17
C ILE A 619 19.67 0.17 1.04
N GLY A 620 18.39 0.53 1.05
CA GLY A 620 17.74 1.26 2.14
C GLY A 620 16.81 0.36 2.94
N CYS A 621 16.84 0.47 4.27
CA CYS A 621 15.88 -0.20 5.15
C CYS A 621 15.34 0.79 6.18
N ASN A 622 14.02 0.80 6.38
CA ASN A 622 13.32 1.47 7.46
C ASN A 622 12.61 0.41 8.30
N VAL A 623 12.99 0.29 9.57
CA VAL A 623 12.53 -0.79 10.44
C VAL A 623 11.83 -0.23 11.65
N SER A 624 10.60 -0.68 11.87
CA SER A 624 9.79 -0.36 13.04
C SER A 624 9.71 -1.55 13.99
N SER A 625 9.59 -1.29 15.29
CA SER A 625 9.32 -2.31 16.30
C SER A 625 8.50 -1.77 17.48
N TYR A 626 7.88 -2.67 18.21
CA TYR A 626 7.36 -2.42 19.57
C TYR A 626 8.40 -2.86 20.63
N PRO A 627 8.17 -2.65 21.94
CA PRO A 627 9.18 -2.84 22.98
C PRO A 627 9.70 -4.29 23.11
N GLY A 628 9.00 -5.28 22.54
CA GLY A 628 9.45 -6.67 22.49
C GLY A 628 10.63 -6.93 21.54
N ARG A 629 11.04 -5.94 20.73
CA ARG A 629 12.14 -6.05 19.77
C ARG A 629 12.96 -4.76 19.72
N ASN A 630 14.20 -4.86 19.24
CA ASN A 630 15.13 -3.74 19.10
C ASN A 630 15.50 -3.51 17.61
N PRO A 631 15.02 -2.43 16.97
CA PRO A 631 15.20 -2.20 15.54
C PRO A 631 16.61 -1.68 15.24
N GLY A 632 17.23 -0.91 16.13
CA GLY A 632 18.61 -0.42 15.95
C GLY A 632 19.65 -1.54 16.02
N GLU A 633 19.49 -2.50 16.93
CA GLU A 633 20.33 -3.72 16.94
C GLU A 633 20.06 -4.60 15.72
N PHE A 634 18.80 -4.77 15.33
CA PHE A 634 18.44 -5.54 14.14
C PHE A 634 19.10 -4.95 12.90
N LEU A 635 19.04 -3.63 12.73
CA LEU A 635 19.65 -2.92 11.62
C LEU A 635 21.18 -2.99 11.63
N ARG A 636 21.83 -2.94 12.80
CA ARG A 636 23.28 -3.23 12.90
C ARG A 636 23.61 -4.64 12.43
N CYS A 637 22.77 -5.62 12.77
CA CYS A 637 22.90 -6.98 12.27
C CYS A 637 22.67 -7.05 10.76
N VAL A 638 21.66 -6.37 10.20
CA VAL A 638 21.41 -6.29 8.75
C VAL A 638 22.61 -5.70 8.03
N GLN A 639 23.15 -4.57 8.50
CA GLN A 639 24.35 -3.95 7.95
C GLN A 639 25.51 -4.95 7.93
N LYS A 640 25.80 -5.63 9.05
CA LYS A 640 26.86 -6.65 9.12
C LYS A 640 26.62 -7.81 8.17
N CYS A 641 25.39 -8.31 8.06
CA CYS A 641 25.04 -9.38 7.13
C CYS A 641 25.28 -8.96 5.68
N LEU A 642 24.87 -7.76 5.29
CA LEU A 642 25.14 -7.23 3.96
C LEU A 642 26.64 -7.10 3.69
N GLU A 643 27.43 -6.59 4.65
CA GLU A 643 28.89 -6.55 4.53
C GLU A 643 29.49 -7.96 4.34
N ASP A 644 29.07 -8.95 5.13
CA ASP A 644 29.56 -10.33 5.06
C ASP A 644 29.24 -10.98 3.70
N MET A 645 28.03 -10.74 3.20
CA MET A 645 27.58 -11.23 1.89
C MET A 645 28.36 -10.57 0.75
N PHE A 646 28.60 -9.26 0.81
CA PHE A 646 29.38 -8.55 -0.20
C PHE A 646 30.86 -8.94 -0.18
N ASP A 647 31.46 -9.10 1.01
CA ASP A 647 32.81 -9.65 1.16
C ASP A 647 32.92 -11.03 0.50
N THR A 648 31.95 -11.92 0.77
CA THR A 648 31.90 -13.26 0.19
C THR A 648 31.77 -13.23 -1.33
N LEU A 649 30.94 -12.35 -1.89
CA LEU A 649 30.77 -12.19 -3.34
C LEU A 649 32.01 -11.61 -4.04
N GLU A 650 32.85 -10.88 -3.31
CA GLU A 650 34.15 -10.41 -3.77
C GLU A 650 35.28 -11.44 -3.55
N GLY A 651 34.97 -12.62 -3.01
CA GLY A 651 35.94 -13.69 -2.74
C GLY A 651 36.77 -13.48 -1.47
N LYS A 652 36.38 -12.55 -0.60
CA LYS A 652 37.03 -12.32 0.70
C LYS A 652 36.50 -13.30 1.75
N ALA A 653 37.35 -13.66 2.70
CA ALA A 653 36.92 -14.41 3.88
C ALA A 653 36.05 -13.53 4.78
N ILE A 654 35.01 -14.11 5.40
CA ILE A 654 34.15 -13.40 6.36
C ILE A 654 34.99 -12.96 7.56
N LYS A 655 34.84 -11.70 7.97
CA LYS A 655 35.44 -11.18 9.19
C LYS A 655 34.67 -11.72 10.40
N THR A 656 35.28 -12.67 11.11
CA THR A 656 34.81 -13.21 12.40
C THR A 656 34.84 -12.18 13.50
#